data_AF-A0A037ZQB0-F1
#
_entry.id   AF-A0A037ZQB0-F1
#
_cell.length_a   1.000
_cell.length_b   1.000
_cell.length_c   1.000
_cell.angle_alpha   90.00
_cell.angle_beta   90.00
_cell.angle_gamma   90.00
#
_symmetry.space_group_name_H-M   'P 1'
#
loop_
_entity.id
_entity.type
_entity.pdbx_description
1 polymer ?
#
loop_
_entity_poly.entity_id
_entity_poly.type
_entity_poly.pdbx_seq_one_letter_code
_entity_poly.pdbx_strand_id
1 'polypeptide(L)'
;MLDKFFFCRKLIQTTGIGMDAQPPTHMHKQALVQLVGERYVLGTGSDNDRFLKDWSGDLTSSPLCIVQPGNVNEVSSVARYCHEHGLSMIPQGGNTGLVGGTYTQDENKAVVLNLSRLNNIREVDADNYTMQVESGCIVQTIQDEAAKNGRLFPLSFGAIGSAQIGGALATNAGGLNVLRYGMTRNMVLGIEVVLPDGRILDLMSELRKDNSGPDLKHLFIGTEGTFGIVTAVSLQLYPAIQNSETAMLALTSLDAITKFYSLARSHCADLMSAFELLPQSCVDLAVEHQSTLRSPMQEEFEYYALIRLAASGPIDLRGLLESLVERAFEEDLVADGIVAESLSQAEMLWAIREAMVEAQAARGRHIRTDISVRVSQIPEFIRRAEGAVTEAAPDWLSIAYGHVGDGNVHFNILPPQDMADDRIAEVGAQLLDIVYGVLGQMGGSVSAEHGIGRVRRKAMQRQSSAVRMDVSQSLKETLDPLGILNPGCIFPAKTIDSETARVPSKQGKSEMAELSASLILDCRNNLGEGIQWNVRTQRVYWTDIFGDALWSCAEDGSAMSRVPLDKGLCAMAFTDNDRALAAFTDGLCWLDVETGARELIKEYQPEEGARTRMNDGGLDRQGRFVVGGIDEEGMHPITPVWSVDKGDVRTVIEGIGCANSTCFSPDGTRMYFADTRGKDVVAYDYDTATGTPSNPRVFATLGDGEGGPDGSTVDAEGGLWNTQFGGGAVQRFLPDGSRDMRVTLPVPNITCCAIGGAKMNRLFITTARLGMEPDALQKSPLAGGLFAVDLPVTGIDAGTYKL
;
A
#
# COMPACT_ATOMS: atom_id res chain seq x y z
N MET A 1 -15.27 27.18 17.83
CA MET A 1 -14.42 26.09 17.32
C MET A 1 -12.94 26.53 17.24
N LEU A 2 -12.64 27.71 16.67
CA LEU A 2 -11.30 28.34 16.69
C LEU A 2 -10.70 28.59 18.09
N ASP A 3 -11.52 28.96 19.08
CA ASP A 3 -11.03 29.26 20.45
C ASP A 3 -10.49 28.05 21.22
N LYS A 4 -11.01 26.84 20.96
CA LYS A 4 -10.51 25.62 21.63
C LYS A 4 -9.14 25.20 21.10
N PHE A 5 -8.90 25.39 19.80
CA PHE A 5 -7.66 25.02 19.12
C PHE A 5 -6.47 25.91 19.52
N PHE A 6 -6.71 27.23 19.69
CA PHE A 6 -5.69 28.17 20.17
C PHE A 6 -5.25 27.91 21.62
N PHE A 7 -6.14 27.36 22.46
CA PHE A 7 -5.84 27.08 23.86
C PHE A 7 -4.94 25.85 24.06
N CYS A 8 -5.10 24.77 23.28
CA CYS A 8 -4.22 23.60 23.35
C CYS A 8 -2.76 23.94 23.00
N ARG A 9 -2.54 24.79 21.98
CA ARG A 9 -1.21 25.34 21.66
C ARG A 9 -0.61 26.12 22.84
N LYS A 10 -1.46 26.86 23.56
CA LYS A 10 -1.05 27.69 24.70
C LYS A 10 -0.70 26.85 25.94
N LEU A 11 -1.41 25.75 26.19
CA LEU A 11 -1.18 24.86 27.34
C LEU A 11 0.22 24.19 27.28
N ILE A 12 0.64 23.78 26.07
CA ILE A 12 1.97 23.19 25.81
C ILE A 12 3.07 24.27 25.87
N GLN A 13 2.78 25.51 25.48
CA GLN A 13 3.75 26.63 25.54
C GLN A 13 3.99 27.16 26.97
N THR A 14 3.06 26.99 27.92
CA THR A 14 3.16 27.56 29.28
C THR A 14 4.01 26.77 30.29
N THR A 15 4.49 25.56 29.97
CA THR A 15 5.20 24.68 30.93
C THR A 15 6.73 24.75 30.86
N GLY A 16 7.31 25.62 30.02
CA GLY A 16 8.77 25.86 30.00
C GLY A 16 9.62 24.68 29.49
N ILE A 17 8.99 23.70 28.82
CA ILE A 17 9.69 22.64 28.11
C ILE A 17 10.09 23.21 26.74
N GLY A 18 11.37 23.11 26.37
CA GLY A 18 11.89 23.62 25.09
C GLY A 18 11.09 23.07 23.90
N MET A 19 10.96 23.86 22.83
CA MET A 19 10.18 23.54 21.63
C MET A 19 10.62 22.25 20.89
N ASP A 20 11.67 21.57 21.37
CA ASP A 20 12.27 20.39 20.78
C ASP A 20 11.99 19.05 21.51
N ALA A 21 11.22 19.03 22.60
CA ALA A 21 10.81 17.77 23.24
C ALA A 21 9.44 17.29 22.73
N GLN A 22 9.31 16.01 22.38
CA GLN A 22 7.99 15.36 22.23
C GLN A 22 7.18 15.61 23.52
N PRO A 23 5.91 16.06 23.44
CA PRO A 23 5.09 16.23 24.62
C PRO A 23 5.05 14.91 25.39
N PRO A 24 5.34 14.84 26.70
CA PRO A 24 5.10 13.64 27.48
C PRO A 24 3.71 13.06 27.19
N THR A 25 3.62 11.74 27.12
CA THR A 25 2.42 10.92 26.83
C THR A 25 1.13 11.44 27.48
N HIS A 26 1.23 12.00 28.69
CA HIS A 26 0.12 12.63 29.40
C HIS A 26 -0.46 13.88 28.72
N MET A 27 0.35 14.72 28.07
CA MET A 27 -0.08 15.93 27.35
C MET A 27 -0.90 15.59 26.10
N HIS A 28 -0.56 14.52 25.37
CA HIS A 28 -1.38 14.09 24.23
C HIS A 28 -2.79 13.68 24.65
N LYS A 29 -2.91 12.93 25.76
CA LYS A 29 -4.21 12.56 26.33
C LYS A 29 -5.02 13.79 26.73
N GLN A 30 -4.41 14.76 27.41
CA GLN A 30 -5.10 15.99 27.80
C GLN A 30 -5.59 16.81 26.60
N ALA A 31 -4.80 16.91 25.53
CA ALA A 31 -5.24 17.62 24.32
C ALA A 31 -6.44 16.91 23.66
N LEU A 32 -6.40 15.59 23.55
CA LEU A 32 -7.52 14.79 23.04
C LEU A 32 -8.77 14.95 23.93
N VAL A 33 -8.60 15.04 25.26
CA VAL A 33 -9.69 15.34 26.21
C VAL A 33 -10.33 16.69 25.92
N GLN A 34 -9.57 17.72 25.51
CA GLN A 34 -10.15 19.01 25.14
C GLN A 34 -10.95 18.96 23.83
N LEU A 35 -10.61 18.06 22.92
CA LEU A 35 -11.29 17.89 21.64
C LEU A 35 -12.63 17.18 21.80
N VAL A 36 -12.67 16.05 22.51
CA VAL A 36 -13.85 15.19 22.60
C VAL A 36 -14.53 15.15 23.96
N GLY A 37 -13.87 15.64 25.01
CA GLY A 37 -14.32 15.58 26.41
C GLY A 37 -13.71 14.43 27.20
N GLU A 38 -13.49 14.64 28.50
CA GLU A 38 -12.77 13.69 29.39
C GLU A 38 -13.39 12.29 29.41
N ARG A 39 -14.73 12.23 29.44
CA ARG A 39 -15.49 10.97 29.42
C ARG A 39 -15.22 10.10 28.19
N TYR A 40 -14.69 10.68 27.11
CA TYR A 40 -14.56 10.04 25.81
C TYR A 40 -13.10 9.80 25.40
N VAL A 41 -12.16 9.95 26.34
CA VAL A 41 -10.78 9.51 26.21
C VAL A 41 -10.51 8.47 27.30
N LEU A 42 -10.40 7.21 26.90
CA LEU A 42 -10.27 6.07 27.80
C LEU A 42 -8.81 5.62 27.91
N GLY A 43 -8.44 5.13 29.09
CA GLY A 43 -7.14 4.50 29.33
C GLY A 43 -7.09 3.03 28.86
N THR A 44 -5.94 2.39 29.07
CA THR A 44 -5.67 1.00 28.66
C THR A 44 -5.84 -0.05 29.77
N GLY A 45 -6.54 0.31 30.85
CA GLY A 45 -6.87 -0.64 31.92
C GLY A 45 -7.87 -1.71 31.46
N SER A 46 -7.96 -2.81 32.22
CA SER A 46 -8.79 -3.98 31.90
C SER A 46 -10.29 -3.67 31.75
N ASP A 47 -10.78 -2.58 32.35
CA ASP A 47 -12.16 -2.10 32.18
C ASP A 47 -12.50 -1.78 30.71
N ASN A 48 -11.48 -1.61 29.86
CA ASN A 48 -11.61 -1.30 28.44
C ASN A 48 -11.22 -2.48 27.53
N ASP A 49 -11.15 -3.70 28.06
CA ASP A 49 -10.76 -4.91 27.32
C ASP A 49 -11.52 -5.10 25.99
N ARG A 50 -12.81 -4.72 25.94
CA ARG A 50 -13.64 -4.79 24.72
C ARG A 50 -13.07 -4.02 23.52
N PHE A 51 -12.22 -3.02 23.75
CA PHE A 51 -11.55 -2.23 22.71
C PHE A 51 -10.12 -2.69 22.46
N LEU A 52 -9.51 -3.38 23.43
CA LEU A 52 -8.09 -3.73 23.42
C LEU A 52 -7.87 -5.15 22.89
N LYS A 53 -8.74 -6.09 23.27
CA LYS A 53 -8.70 -7.48 22.81
C LYS A 53 -9.44 -7.61 21.49
N ASP A 54 -8.87 -8.35 20.56
CA ASP A 54 -9.58 -8.72 19.34
C ASP A 54 -10.67 -9.77 19.63
N TRP A 55 -11.49 -10.06 18.62
CA TRP A 55 -12.67 -10.90 18.82
C TRP A 55 -12.32 -12.36 19.16
N SER A 56 -11.25 -12.92 18.60
CA SER A 56 -10.81 -14.28 18.94
C SER A 56 -10.11 -14.36 20.29
N GLY A 57 -9.62 -13.24 20.83
CA GLY A 57 -8.85 -13.17 22.07
C GLY A 57 -7.37 -13.50 21.88
N ASP A 58 -6.91 -13.69 20.64
CA ASP A 58 -5.52 -14.02 20.31
C ASP A 58 -4.60 -12.79 20.44
N LEU A 59 -5.14 -11.58 20.28
CA LEU A 59 -4.39 -10.33 20.24
C LEU A 59 -4.91 -9.34 21.27
N THR A 60 -4.01 -8.81 22.10
CA THR A 60 -4.31 -7.72 23.05
C THR A 60 -3.51 -6.48 22.71
N SER A 61 -4.20 -5.39 22.42
CA SER A 61 -3.60 -4.11 22.04
C SER A 61 -3.15 -3.29 23.23
N SER A 62 -2.08 -2.51 23.06
CA SER A 62 -1.58 -1.56 24.06
C SER A 62 -1.37 -0.17 23.41
N PRO A 63 -2.45 0.61 23.19
CA PRO A 63 -2.37 1.95 22.60
C PRO A 63 -2.01 3.03 23.63
N LEU A 64 -1.72 4.24 23.16
CA LEU A 64 -1.67 5.46 23.98
C LEU A 64 -2.99 5.64 24.76
N CYS A 65 -4.11 5.69 24.04
CA CYS A 65 -5.46 5.80 24.58
C CYS A 65 -6.51 5.39 23.53
N ILE A 66 -7.75 5.29 23.98
CA ILE A 66 -8.92 5.14 23.11
C ILE A 66 -9.68 6.46 23.10
N VAL A 67 -10.06 6.95 21.92
CA VAL A 67 -10.80 8.20 21.72
C VAL A 67 -12.14 7.88 21.05
N GLN A 68 -13.23 8.39 21.61
CA GLN A 68 -14.59 8.16 21.12
C GLN A 68 -15.25 9.49 20.67
N PRO A 69 -14.96 10.00 19.46
CA PRO A 69 -15.60 11.19 18.95
C PRO A 69 -17.11 10.97 18.79
N GLY A 70 -17.91 12.03 18.89
CA GLY A 70 -19.38 11.99 18.79
C GLY A 70 -19.97 12.57 17.52
N ASN A 71 -19.15 13.09 16.60
CA ASN A 71 -19.56 13.64 15.30
C ASN A 71 -18.34 13.77 14.37
N VAL A 72 -18.59 14.01 13.08
CA VAL A 72 -17.54 14.15 12.05
C VAL A 72 -16.53 15.26 12.34
N ASN A 73 -16.94 16.38 12.95
CA ASN A 73 -16.01 17.48 13.27
C ASN A 73 -15.03 17.09 14.38
N GLU A 74 -15.47 16.31 15.36
CA GLU A 74 -14.60 15.73 16.38
C GLU A 74 -13.62 14.72 15.76
N VAL A 75 -14.08 13.85 14.85
CA VAL A 75 -13.19 12.94 14.08
C VAL A 75 -12.13 13.73 13.31
N SER A 76 -12.55 14.75 12.54
CA SER A 76 -11.66 15.66 11.81
C SER A 76 -10.64 16.35 12.72
N SER A 77 -11.07 16.81 13.89
CA SER A 77 -10.19 17.48 14.86
C SER A 77 -9.17 16.53 15.47
N VAL A 78 -9.58 15.31 15.81
CA VAL A 78 -8.66 14.27 16.31
C VAL A 78 -7.68 13.86 15.22
N ALA A 79 -8.15 13.65 13.98
CA ALA A 79 -7.29 13.31 12.85
C ALA A 79 -6.23 14.37 12.58
N ARG A 80 -6.63 15.64 12.53
CA ARG A 80 -5.69 16.77 12.39
C ARG A 80 -4.67 16.81 13.52
N TYR A 81 -5.10 16.63 14.77
CA TYR A 81 -4.19 16.61 15.92
C TYR A 81 -3.20 15.45 15.82
N CYS A 82 -3.66 14.25 15.48
CA CYS A 82 -2.80 13.09 15.27
C CYS A 82 -1.80 13.33 14.12
N HIS A 83 -2.24 13.95 13.03
CA HIS A 83 -1.39 14.34 11.90
C HIS A 83 -0.29 15.33 12.29
N GLU A 84 -0.64 16.42 12.98
CA GLU A 84 0.30 17.45 13.42
C GLU A 84 1.38 16.93 14.39
N HIS A 85 1.06 15.85 15.12
CA HIS A 85 1.92 15.28 16.16
C HIS A 85 2.47 13.88 15.83
N GLY A 86 2.23 13.37 14.62
CA GLY A 86 2.64 12.04 14.17
C GLY A 86 2.14 10.89 15.06
N LEU A 87 0.94 11.04 15.63
CA LEU A 87 0.27 9.95 16.35
C LEU A 87 -0.43 9.04 15.35
N SER A 88 -0.20 7.74 15.49
CA SER A 88 -0.89 6.74 14.67
C SER A 88 -2.36 6.66 15.07
N MET A 89 -3.26 6.50 14.11
CA MET A 89 -4.68 6.31 14.33
C MET A 89 -5.09 4.91 13.91
N ILE A 90 -5.77 4.18 14.79
CA ILE A 90 -6.32 2.85 14.51
C ILE A 90 -7.84 2.99 14.50
N PRO A 91 -8.49 3.11 13.33
CA PRO A 91 -9.95 3.21 13.25
C PRO A 91 -10.59 1.93 13.76
N GLN A 92 -11.58 2.05 14.64
CA GLN A 92 -12.25 0.91 15.24
C GLN A 92 -13.77 1.10 15.24
N GLY A 93 -14.47 0.13 14.67
CA GLY A 93 -15.93 0.00 14.78
C GLY A 93 -16.32 -0.92 15.93
N GLY A 94 -17.14 -1.93 15.62
CA GLY A 94 -17.59 -2.96 16.57
C GLY A 94 -16.53 -3.96 17.06
N ASN A 95 -15.30 -3.88 16.53
CA ASN A 95 -14.16 -4.75 16.89
C ASN A 95 -14.40 -6.26 16.68
N THR A 96 -15.13 -6.62 15.62
CA THR A 96 -15.50 -8.01 15.27
C THR A 96 -14.63 -8.61 14.16
N GLY A 97 -13.57 -7.91 13.72
CA GLY A 97 -12.70 -8.36 12.64
C GLY A 97 -11.76 -9.48 13.07
N LEU A 98 -11.34 -10.33 12.11
CA LEU A 98 -10.63 -11.59 12.37
C LEU A 98 -9.18 -11.63 11.86
N VAL A 99 -8.67 -10.50 11.37
CA VAL A 99 -7.36 -10.41 10.70
C VAL A 99 -6.41 -9.42 11.39
N GLY A 100 -6.71 -9.05 12.64
CA GLY A 100 -5.91 -8.10 13.42
C GLY A 100 -5.92 -6.69 12.84
N GLY A 101 -6.99 -6.28 12.17
CA GLY A 101 -7.13 -4.96 11.54
C GLY A 101 -7.10 -3.79 12.54
N THR A 102 -7.54 -4.03 13.78
CA THR A 102 -7.64 -3.04 14.88
C THR A 102 -6.51 -3.17 15.92
N TYR A 103 -5.57 -4.10 15.73
CA TYR A 103 -4.51 -4.39 16.68
C TYR A 103 -3.36 -3.36 16.67
N THR A 104 -2.84 -3.00 17.84
CA THR A 104 -1.66 -2.13 17.98
C THR A 104 -0.88 -2.39 19.28
N GLN A 105 0.44 -2.15 19.29
CA GLN A 105 1.31 -2.28 20.48
C GLN A 105 2.06 -0.99 20.83
N ASP A 106 1.70 0.14 20.20
CA ASP A 106 2.39 1.40 20.45
C ASP A 106 1.70 2.23 21.55
N GLU A 107 2.19 2.03 22.78
CA GLU A 107 1.68 2.67 24.00
C GLU A 107 1.94 4.18 24.05
N ASN A 108 2.80 4.71 23.17
CA ASN A 108 3.22 6.10 23.19
C ASN A 108 2.60 6.91 22.06
N LYS A 109 2.32 6.29 20.90
CA LYS A 109 1.89 7.01 19.69
C LYS A 109 0.58 6.51 19.08
N ALA A 110 0.06 5.33 19.40
CA ALA A 110 -1.16 4.84 18.77
C ALA A 110 -2.43 5.25 19.51
N VAL A 111 -3.33 5.95 18.82
CA VAL A 111 -4.68 6.29 19.28
C VAL A 111 -5.67 5.33 18.63
N VAL A 112 -6.39 4.54 19.44
CA VAL A 112 -7.57 3.81 18.94
C VAL A 112 -8.70 4.80 18.78
N LEU A 113 -9.17 5.00 17.55
CA LEU A 113 -10.25 5.92 17.23
C LEU A 113 -11.54 5.13 17.06
N ASN A 114 -12.32 5.01 18.14
CA ASN A 114 -13.52 4.20 18.17
C ASN A 114 -14.76 5.03 17.75
N LEU A 115 -15.44 4.59 16.69
CA LEU A 115 -16.51 5.35 16.04
C LEU A 115 -17.91 5.04 16.57
N SER A 116 -18.04 4.23 17.63
CA SER A 116 -19.35 3.72 18.11
C SER A 116 -20.35 4.78 18.55
N ARG A 117 -19.90 6.01 18.80
CA ARG A 117 -20.78 7.15 19.17
C ARG A 117 -21.36 7.87 17.95
N LEU A 118 -20.80 7.67 16.75
CA LEU A 118 -21.37 8.12 15.49
C LEU A 118 -22.43 7.09 15.07
N ASN A 119 -23.54 7.02 15.78
CA ASN A 119 -24.54 5.95 15.64
C ASN A 119 -25.95 6.45 15.31
N ASN A 120 -26.06 7.65 14.75
CA ASN A 120 -27.35 8.19 14.32
C ASN A 120 -27.75 7.69 12.94
N ILE A 121 -29.02 7.33 12.80
CA ILE A 121 -29.68 7.21 11.49
C ILE A 121 -30.11 8.64 11.11
N ARG A 122 -29.51 9.18 10.04
CA ARG A 122 -29.71 10.57 9.62
C ARG A 122 -31.03 10.72 8.85
N GLU A 123 -31.31 9.79 7.94
CA GLU A 123 -32.47 9.83 7.06
C GLU A 123 -32.86 8.43 6.58
N VAL A 124 -34.15 8.21 6.38
CA VAL A 124 -34.70 7.03 5.70
C VAL A 124 -35.66 7.51 4.62
N ASP A 125 -35.30 7.31 3.36
CA ASP A 125 -36.18 7.57 2.22
C ASP A 125 -36.68 6.24 1.68
N ALA A 126 -37.88 5.86 2.12
CA ALA A 126 -38.51 4.62 1.70
C ALA A 126 -38.88 4.63 0.21
N ASP A 127 -39.20 5.79 -0.37
CA ASP A 127 -39.61 5.90 -1.78
C ASP A 127 -38.40 5.79 -2.71
N ASN A 128 -37.25 6.36 -2.32
CA ASN A 128 -35.98 6.20 -3.02
C ASN A 128 -35.25 4.88 -2.70
N TYR A 129 -35.71 4.16 -1.68
CA TYR A 129 -35.07 2.97 -1.13
C TYR A 129 -33.64 3.27 -0.69
N THR A 130 -33.46 4.29 0.15
CA THR A 130 -32.15 4.69 0.68
C THR A 130 -32.21 4.97 2.18
N MET A 131 -31.05 4.87 2.83
CA MET A 131 -30.87 5.22 4.23
C MET A 131 -29.50 5.86 4.44
N GLN A 132 -29.47 7.01 5.09
CA GLN A 132 -28.22 7.65 5.52
C GLN A 132 -27.96 7.33 6.98
N VAL A 133 -26.79 6.77 7.27
CA VAL A 133 -26.41 6.33 8.61
C VAL A 133 -25.00 6.76 8.95
N GLU A 134 -24.74 7.00 10.22
CA GLU A 134 -23.38 7.20 10.71
C GLU A 134 -22.61 5.87 10.82
N SER A 135 -21.28 5.93 10.71
CA SER A 135 -20.41 4.76 10.59
C SER A 135 -20.47 3.78 11.76
N GLY A 136 -20.84 4.26 12.94
CA GLY A 136 -20.97 3.50 14.18
C GLY A 136 -22.35 2.87 14.38
N CYS A 137 -23.29 3.03 13.45
CA CYS A 137 -24.56 2.30 13.49
C CYS A 137 -24.30 0.79 13.38
N ILE A 138 -24.87 0.03 14.33
CA ILE A 138 -24.84 -1.44 14.32
C ILE A 138 -25.66 -1.95 13.14
N VAL A 139 -25.16 -2.97 12.42
CA VAL A 139 -25.82 -3.51 11.23
C VAL A 139 -27.24 -3.99 11.54
N GLN A 140 -27.45 -4.69 12.66
CA GLN A 140 -28.79 -5.07 13.10
C GLN A 140 -29.73 -3.87 13.28
N THR A 141 -29.25 -2.77 13.88
CA THR A 141 -30.08 -1.55 14.06
C THR A 141 -30.49 -0.94 12.72
N ILE A 142 -29.62 -0.99 11.71
CA ILE A 142 -29.93 -0.53 10.35
C ILE A 142 -31.00 -1.43 9.72
N GLN A 143 -30.88 -2.75 9.88
CA GLN A 143 -31.88 -3.70 9.40
C GLN A 143 -33.25 -3.48 10.06
N ASP A 144 -33.27 -3.30 11.38
CA ASP A 144 -34.49 -3.06 12.15
C ASP A 144 -35.19 -1.77 11.70
N GLU A 145 -34.42 -0.70 11.45
CA GLU A 145 -34.98 0.56 10.97
C GLU A 145 -35.49 0.47 9.53
N ALA A 146 -34.80 -0.26 8.66
CA ALA A 146 -35.29 -0.55 7.32
C ALA A 146 -36.61 -1.32 7.39
N ALA A 147 -36.69 -2.34 8.25
CA ALA A 147 -37.88 -3.18 8.43
C ALA A 147 -39.09 -2.38 8.92
N LYS A 148 -38.92 -1.44 9.87
CA LYS A 148 -39.99 -0.53 10.32
C LYS A 148 -40.58 0.30 9.18
N ASN A 149 -39.76 0.62 8.18
CA ASN A 149 -40.15 1.38 7.00
C ASN A 149 -40.57 0.46 5.83
N GLY A 150 -40.79 -0.83 6.08
CA GLY A 150 -41.20 -1.80 5.06
C GLY A 150 -40.14 -2.03 3.99
N ARG A 151 -38.86 -1.93 4.37
CA ARG A 151 -37.69 -2.11 3.51
C ARG A 151 -36.74 -3.15 4.09
N LEU A 152 -35.77 -3.56 3.29
CA LEU A 152 -34.73 -4.52 3.64
C LEU A 152 -33.35 -3.89 3.47
N PHE A 153 -32.49 -4.05 4.47
CA PHE A 153 -31.04 -3.96 4.29
C PHE A 153 -30.45 -5.38 4.37
N PRO A 154 -29.92 -5.95 3.26
CA PRO A 154 -29.78 -7.40 3.14
C PRO A 154 -28.45 -7.98 3.64
N LEU A 155 -27.49 -7.14 4.04
CA LEU A 155 -26.19 -7.57 4.53
C LEU A 155 -26.34 -8.45 5.77
N SER A 156 -25.84 -9.68 5.75
CA SER A 156 -26.08 -10.68 6.80
C SER A 156 -24.88 -11.58 7.01
N PHE A 157 -24.35 -11.60 8.24
CA PHE A 157 -23.22 -12.43 8.69
C PHE A 157 -23.28 -12.59 10.22
N GLY A 158 -22.49 -13.49 10.81
CA GLY A 158 -22.65 -13.88 12.22
C GLY A 158 -22.50 -12.76 13.27
N ALA A 159 -21.88 -11.63 12.92
CA ALA A 159 -21.60 -10.54 13.86
C ALA A 159 -22.51 -9.30 13.71
N ILE A 160 -23.64 -9.37 13.00
CA ILE A 160 -24.51 -8.20 12.74
C ILE A 160 -25.02 -7.48 14.00
N GLY A 161 -25.11 -8.17 15.14
CA GLY A 161 -25.54 -7.59 16.41
C GLY A 161 -24.52 -6.66 17.09
N SER A 162 -23.27 -6.66 16.63
CA SER A 162 -22.19 -5.82 17.19
C SER A 162 -21.33 -5.14 16.13
N ALA A 163 -21.24 -5.71 14.93
CA ALA A 163 -20.58 -5.11 13.79
C ALA A 163 -21.25 -3.78 13.42
N GLN A 164 -20.44 -2.80 13.07
CA GLN A 164 -20.87 -1.46 12.69
C GLN A 164 -20.65 -1.24 11.19
N ILE A 165 -21.52 -0.45 10.56
CA ILE A 165 -21.52 -0.29 9.09
C ILE A 165 -20.22 0.28 8.54
N GLY A 166 -19.54 1.18 9.26
CA GLY A 166 -18.23 1.68 8.88
C GLY A 166 -17.17 0.58 8.84
N GLY A 167 -17.24 -0.37 9.79
CA GLY A 167 -16.38 -1.56 9.81
C GLY A 167 -16.71 -2.51 8.66
N ALA A 168 -17.98 -2.82 8.44
CA ALA A 168 -18.43 -3.66 7.32
C ALA A 168 -18.02 -3.06 5.96
N LEU A 169 -18.08 -1.75 5.81
CA LEU A 169 -17.62 -1.05 4.62
C LEU A 169 -16.09 -1.10 4.50
N ALA A 170 -15.36 -0.84 5.58
CA ALA A 170 -13.91 -0.86 5.59
C ALA A 170 -13.36 -2.26 5.27
N THR A 171 -14.03 -3.33 5.67
CA THR A 171 -13.63 -4.72 5.31
C THR A 171 -14.29 -5.21 4.01
N ASN A 172 -15.19 -4.42 3.41
CA ASN A 172 -16.08 -4.87 2.34
C ASN A 172 -16.76 -6.21 2.67
N ALA A 173 -17.37 -6.31 3.84
CA ALA A 173 -17.99 -7.52 4.37
C ALA A 173 -19.00 -8.14 3.39
N GLY A 174 -19.04 -9.46 3.37
CA GLY A 174 -20.00 -10.28 2.62
C GLY A 174 -20.97 -10.98 3.56
N GLY A 175 -21.18 -12.27 3.30
CA GLY A 175 -22.00 -13.19 4.08
C GLY A 175 -23.05 -13.89 3.22
N LEU A 176 -24.05 -14.49 3.89
CA LEU A 176 -24.98 -15.47 3.31
C LEU A 176 -25.75 -14.99 2.06
N ASN A 177 -25.93 -13.68 1.94
CA ASN A 177 -26.81 -13.06 0.95
C ASN A 177 -26.05 -12.44 -0.24
N VAL A 178 -24.72 -12.59 -0.31
CA VAL A 178 -23.87 -11.98 -1.35
C VAL A 178 -24.29 -12.42 -2.76
N LEU A 179 -24.64 -13.69 -2.94
CA LEU A 179 -25.15 -14.22 -4.20
C LEU A 179 -26.24 -13.35 -4.84
N ARG A 180 -27.14 -12.77 -4.02
CA ARG A 180 -28.27 -11.97 -4.51
C ARG A 180 -28.00 -10.47 -4.53
N TYR A 181 -27.40 -9.95 -3.47
CA TYR A 181 -27.31 -8.50 -3.25
C TYR A 181 -25.90 -7.94 -3.40
N GLY A 182 -24.91 -8.81 -3.61
CA GLY A 182 -23.50 -8.46 -3.67
C GLY A 182 -22.88 -8.20 -2.29
N MET A 183 -21.62 -7.75 -2.31
CA MET A 183 -20.86 -7.37 -1.12
C MET A 183 -21.37 -6.04 -0.56
N THR A 184 -20.88 -5.63 0.62
CA THR A 184 -21.20 -4.31 1.19
C THR A 184 -21.01 -3.17 0.18
N ARG A 185 -19.96 -3.20 -0.64
CA ARG A 185 -19.71 -2.29 -1.77
C ARG A 185 -20.92 -2.06 -2.68
N ASN A 186 -21.68 -3.11 -2.98
CA ASN A 186 -22.83 -3.07 -3.89
C ASN A 186 -24.03 -2.37 -3.25
N MET A 187 -24.05 -2.23 -1.93
CA MET A 187 -25.13 -1.63 -1.16
C MET A 187 -24.85 -0.17 -0.79
N VAL A 188 -23.71 0.39 -1.20
CA VAL A 188 -23.26 1.75 -0.83
C VAL A 188 -23.44 2.70 -2.02
N LEU A 189 -24.20 3.77 -1.82
CA LEU A 189 -24.43 4.83 -2.80
C LEU A 189 -23.45 6.00 -2.62
N GLY A 190 -23.08 6.31 -1.37
CA GLY A 190 -22.18 7.40 -1.03
C GLY A 190 -21.57 7.25 0.36
N ILE A 191 -20.50 7.99 0.65
CA ILE A 191 -19.80 7.96 1.94
C ILE A 191 -19.30 9.34 2.36
N GLU A 192 -19.19 9.56 3.66
CA GLU A 192 -18.47 10.69 4.27
C GLU A 192 -17.18 10.16 4.88
N VAL A 193 -16.03 10.74 4.53
CA VAL A 193 -14.70 10.26 4.96
C VAL A 193 -13.87 11.40 5.54
N VAL A 194 -13.21 11.14 6.67
CA VAL A 194 -12.14 12.00 7.19
C VAL A 194 -10.79 11.44 6.75
N LEU A 195 -10.01 12.26 6.04
CA LEU A 195 -8.64 11.93 5.63
C LEU A 195 -7.66 12.05 6.81
N PRO A 196 -6.46 11.44 6.73
CA PRO A 196 -5.48 11.48 7.81
C PRO A 196 -5.13 12.89 8.31
N ASP A 197 -5.13 13.89 7.43
CA ASP A 197 -4.87 15.31 7.77
C ASP A 197 -6.09 16.05 8.36
N GLY A 198 -7.21 15.35 8.53
CA GLY A 198 -8.45 15.87 9.07
C GLY A 198 -9.34 16.59 8.06
N ARG A 199 -9.03 16.62 6.76
CA ARG A 199 -10.01 17.07 5.75
C ARG A 199 -11.22 16.14 5.72
N ILE A 200 -12.41 16.72 5.60
CA ILE A 200 -13.65 15.98 5.38
C ILE A 200 -13.89 15.92 3.87
N LEU A 201 -13.94 14.72 3.33
CA LEU A 201 -14.30 14.41 1.96
C LEU A 201 -15.75 13.91 1.96
N ASP A 202 -16.65 14.75 1.45
CA ASP A 202 -18.06 14.43 1.32
C ASP A 202 -18.33 13.83 -0.07
N LEU A 203 -18.66 12.54 -0.08
CA LEU A 203 -19.11 11.77 -1.25
C LEU A 203 -20.50 11.19 -0.99
N MET A 204 -21.27 11.78 -0.07
CA MET A 204 -22.63 11.33 0.24
C MET A 204 -23.52 11.56 -0.99
N SER A 205 -24.27 10.54 -1.36
CA SER A 205 -25.20 10.56 -2.49
C SER A 205 -26.24 9.48 -2.29
N GLU A 206 -27.46 9.76 -2.74
CA GLU A 206 -28.56 8.79 -2.78
C GLU A 206 -28.98 8.49 -4.22
N LEU A 207 -28.17 8.93 -5.18
CA LEU A 207 -28.40 8.72 -6.61
C LEU A 207 -27.99 7.31 -7.02
N ARG A 208 -28.82 6.68 -7.86
CA ARG A 208 -28.51 5.38 -8.48
C ARG A 208 -27.51 5.48 -9.63
N LYS A 209 -27.43 6.66 -10.25
CA LYS A 209 -26.59 6.94 -11.39
C LYS A 209 -25.97 8.31 -11.21
N ASP A 210 -24.66 8.32 -11.08
CA ASP A 210 -23.87 9.53 -11.04
C ASP A 210 -22.51 9.26 -11.69
N ASN A 211 -22.30 9.87 -12.85
CA ASN A 211 -21.08 9.69 -13.66
C ASN A 211 -20.31 11.03 -13.76
N SER A 212 -20.39 11.88 -12.74
CA SER A 212 -19.73 13.20 -12.72
C SER A 212 -18.23 13.14 -12.42
N GLY A 213 -17.54 12.07 -12.80
CA GLY A 213 -16.12 11.85 -12.54
C GLY A 213 -15.83 10.42 -12.04
N PRO A 214 -14.61 10.18 -11.54
CA PRO A 214 -14.27 8.91 -10.90
C PRO A 214 -15.10 8.67 -9.64
N ASP A 215 -15.52 7.42 -9.44
CA ASP A 215 -16.29 7.03 -8.26
C ASP A 215 -15.37 6.79 -7.05
N LEU A 216 -14.99 7.89 -6.39
CA LEU A 216 -13.96 7.88 -5.34
C LEU A 216 -14.35 7.04 -4.11
N LYS A 217 -15.64 6.79 -3.86
CA LYS A 217 -16.06 5.99 -2.68
C LYS A 217 -15.44 4.60 -2.72
N HIS A 218 -15.23 4.07 -3.91
CA HIS A 218 -14.66 2.76 -4.15
C HIS A 218 -13.19 2.63 -3.74
N LEU A 219 -12.46 3.75 -3.58
CA LEU A 219 -11.11 3.78 -3.03
C LEU A 219 -11.08 3.52 -1.53
N PHE A 220 -12.18 3.74 -0.79
CA PHE A 220 -12.20 3.61 0.68
C PHE A 220 -12.82 2.29 1.14
N ILE A 221 -13.70 1.69 0.34
CA ILE A 221 -14.37 0.42 0.65
C ILE A 221 -13.37 -0.75 0.51
N GLY A 222 -13.22 -1.56 1.55
CA GLY A 222 -12.28 -2.69 1.58
C GLY A 222 -10.83 -2.32 1.90
N THR A 223 -10.58 -1.13 2.45
CA THR A 223 -9.23 -0.65 2.81
C THR A 223 -8.88 -0.82 4.29
N GLU A 224 -9.78 -1.37 5.10
CA GLU A 224 -9.60 -1.59 6.54
C GLU A 224 -9.16 -0.33 7.30
N GLY A 225 -9.67 0.82 6.86
CA GLY A 225 -9.38 2.12 7.47
C GLY A 225 -7.97 2.63 7.18
N THR A 226 -7.26 2.10 6.18
CA THR A 226 -5.90 2.56 5.82
C THR A 226 -5.92 3.80 4.92
N PHE A 227 -7.00 4.07 4.19
CA PHE A 227 -7.09 5.20 3.24
C PHE A 227 -7.86 6.40 3.81
N GLY A 228 -8.74 6.17 4.78
CA GLY A 228 -9.52 7.21 5.43
C GLY A 228 -10.42 6.64 6.53
N ILE A 229 -10.99 7.52 7.33
CA ILE A 229 -11.92 7.19 8.42
C ILE A 229 -13.33 7.48 7.93
N VAL A 230 -14.10 6.45 7.61
CA VAL A 230 -15.50 6.59 7.17
C VAL A 230 -16.35 7.01 8.37
N THR A 231 -17.10 8.11 8.25
CA THR A 231 -17.93 8.67 9.32
C THR A 231 -19.43 8.57 9.06
N ALA A 232 -19.85 8.46 7.79
CA ALA A 232 -21.23 8.19 7.40
C ALA A 232 -21.32 7.48 6.05
N VAL A 233 -22.48 6.87 5.78
CA VAL A 233 -22.74 6.04 4.60
C VAL A 233 -24.18 6.26 4.14
N SER A 234 -24.37 6.47 2.83
CA SER A 234 -25.66 6.35 2.16
C SER A 234 -25.81 4.93 1.64
N LEU A 235 -26.79 4.20 2.17
CA LEU A 235 -27.06 2.81 1.86
C LEU A 235 -28.25 2.69 0.90
N GLN A 236 -28.15 1.73 0.00
CA GLN A 236 -29.27 1.24 -0.78
C GLN A 236 -30.08 0.23 0.05
N LEU A 237 -31.40 0.42 0.07
CA LEU A 237 -32.39 -0.51 0.60
C LEU A 237 -33.06 -1.30 -0.54
N TYR A 238 -33.76 -2.35 -0.14
CA TYR A 238 -34.47 -3.27 -1.01
C TYR A 238 -35.92 -3.47 -0.54
N PRO A 239 -36.80 -4.05 -1.38
CA PRO A 239 -38.11 -4.50 -0.93
C PRO A 239 -38.00 -5.50 0.24
N ALA A 240 -38.90 -5.39 1.23
CA ALA A 240 -38.98 -6.34 2.33
C ALA A 240 -39.32 -7.74 1.82
N ILE A 241 -38.68 -8.78 2.39
CA ILE A 241 -39.00 -10.17 2.09
C ILE A 241 -40.36 -10.49 2.71
N GLN A 242 -41.29 -11.00 1.90
CA GLN A 242 -42.63 -11.42 2.35
C GLN A 242 -42.74 -12.93 2.46
N ASN A 243 -42.08 -13.65 1.56
CA ASN A 243 -42.11 -15.11 1.50
C ASN A 243 -40.68 -15.64 1.36
N SER A 244 -40.38 -16.77 2.00
CA SER A 244 -39.12 -17.48 1.83
C SER A 244 -39.33 -18.99 1.95
N GLU A 245 -38.62 -19.74 1.13
CA GLU A 245 -38.62 -21.20 1.13
C GLU A 245 -37.19 -21.69 1.35
N THR A 246 -37.02 -22.70 2.19
CA THR A 246 -35.71 -23.29 2.52
C THR A 246 -35.73 -24.78 2.27
N ALA A 247 -34.66 -25.31 1.68
CA ALA A 247 -34.45 -26.74 1.54
C ALA A 247 -33.00 -27.11 1.87
N MET A 248 -32.82 -28.31 2.43
CA MET A 248 -31.52 -28.96 2.58
C MET A 248 -31.54 -30.26 1.79
N LEU A 249 -30.63 -30.39 0.83
CA LEU A 249 -30.63 -31.45 -0.18
C LEU A 249 -29.30 -32.20 -0.13
N ALA A 250 -29.34 -33.52 0.02
CA ALA A 250 -28.17 -34.38 -0.03
C ALA A 250 -27.68 -34.55 -1.47
N LEU A 251 -26.40 -34.29 -1.70
CA LEU A 251 -25.80 -34.35 -3.03
C LEU A 251 -25.30 -35.76 -3.33
N THR A 252 -25.32 -36.14 -4.62
CA THR A 252 -24.75 -37.44 -5.05
C THR A 252 -23.22 -37.45 -5.00
N SER A 253 -22.57 -36.28 -5.05
CA SER A 253 -21.12 -36.11 -4.94
C SER A 253 -20.75 -34.64 -4.73
N LEU A 254 -19.49 -34.38 -4.38
CA LEU A 254 -18.96 -33.01 -4.37
C LEU A 254 -19.04 -32.34 -5.75
N ASP A 255 -18.83 -33.07 -6.86
CA ASP A 255 -18.93 -32.48 -8.21
C ASP A 255 -20.36 -32.05 -8.58
N ALA A 256 -21.37 -32.67 -7.95
CA ALA A 256 -22.77 -32.30 -8.17
C ALA A 256 -23.09 -30.89 -7.69
N ILE A 257 -22.37 -30.33 -6.69
CA ILE A 257 -22.67 -29.00 -6.12
C ILE A 257 -22.67 -27.89 -7.17
N THR A 258 -21.68 -27.87 -8.07
CA THR A 258 -21.53 -26.78 -9.05
C THR A 258 -22.52 -26.92 -10.20
N LYS A 259 -22.82 -28.16 -10.61
CA LYS A 259 -23.87 -28.45 -11.59
C LYS A 259 -25.24 -28.08 -11.04
N PHE A 260 -25.51 -28.45 -9.79
CA PHE A 260 -26.76 -28.14 -9.11
C PHE A 260 -26.92 -26.63 -8.89
N TYR A 261 -25.85 -25.93 -8.49
CA TYR A 261 -25.87 -24.48 -8.43
C TYR A 261 -26.18 -23.84 -9.80
N SER A 262 -25.58 -24.34 -10.89
CA SER A 262 -25.85 -23.86 -12.25
C SER A 262 -27.33 -24.07 -12.66
N LEU A 263 -27.89 -25.24 -12.32
CA LEU A 263 -29.30 -25.55 -12.51
C LEU A 263 -30.19 -24.60 -11.69
N ALA A 264 -29.92 -24.45 -10.40
CA ALA A 264 -30.65 -23.58 -9.47
C ALA A 264 -30.60 -22.11 -9.90
N ARG A 265 -29.43 -21.62 -10.33
CA ARG A 265 -29.28 -20.24 -10.83
C ARG A 265 -30.10 -20.00 -12.10
N SER A 266 -30.14 -20.97 -13.00
CA SER A 266 -30.93 -20.89 -14.22
C SER A 266 -32.43 -20.96 -13.95
N HIS A 267 -32.85 -21.74 -12.95
CA HIS A 267 -34.25 -21.98 -12.61
C HIS A 267 -34.85 -20.88 -11.73
N CYS A 268 -34.10 -20.44 -10.71
CA CYS A 268 -34.58 -19.51 -9.68
C CYS A 268 -34.04 -18.08 -9.83
N ALA A 269 -33.05 -17.86 -10.70
CA ALA A 269 -32.45 -16.55 -10.96
C ALA A 269 -32.11 -15.79 -9.65
N ASP A 270 -32.52 -14.52 -9.55
CA ASP A 270 -32.24 -13.64 -8.41
C ASP A 270 -33.17 -13.85 -7.21
N LEU A 271 -34.06 -14.86 -7.24
CA LEU A 271 -34.85 -15.23 -6.05
C LEU A 271 -34.03 -16.02 -5.04
N MET A 272 -32.96 -16.66 -5.50
CA MET A 272 -32.02 -17.39 -4.65
C MET A 272 -31.24 -16.41 -3.77
N SER A 273 -31.50 -16.45 -2.47
CA SER A 273 -30.88 -15.57 -1.48
C SER A 273 -29.68 -16.20 -0.78
N ALA A 274 -29.61 -17.53 -0.71
CA ALA A 274 -28.46 -18.25 -0.16
C ALA A 274 -28.34 -19.64 -0.79
N PHE A 275 -27.12 -20.15 -0.91
CA PHE A 275 -26.79 -21.48 -1.41
C PHE A 275 -25.46 -21.93 -0.79
N GLU A 276 -25.55 -22.76 0.24
CA GLU A 276 -24.40 -23.22 1.04
C GLU A 276 -24.03 -24.66 0.71
N LEU A 277 -22.74 -24.97 0.70
CA LEU A 277 -22.20 -26.33 0.76
C LEU A 277 -21.90 -26.69 2.21
N LEU A 278 -22.37 -27.86 2.65
CA LEU A 278 -22.16 -28.41 4.00
C LEU A 278 -21.73 -29.88 3.92
N PRO A 279 -20.51 -30.26 4.32
CA PRO A 279 -20.14 -31.66 4.51
C PRO A 279 -20.89 -32.30 5.71
N GLN A 280 -21.00 -33.64 5.73
CA GLN A 280 -21.56 -34.38 6.88
C GLN A 280 -20.89 -33.98 8.21
N SER A 281 -19.57 -33.84 8.21
CA SER A 281 -18.79 -33.47 9.39
C SER A 281 -19.23 -32.14 10.01
N CYS A 282 -19.79 -31.22 9.22
CA CYS A 282 -20.38 -29.98 9.74
C CYS A 282 -21.68 -30.23 10.50
N VAL A 283 -22.53 -31.13 10.01
CA VAL A 283 -23.78 -31.53 10.69
C VAL A 283 -23.45 -32.22 12.01
N ASP A 284 -22.47 -33.13 12.01
CA ASP A 284 -22.03 -33.84 13.22
C ASP A 284 -21.54 -32.86 14.28
N LEU A 285 -20.67 -31.92 13.90
CA LEU A 285 -20.18 -30.88 14.80
C LEU A 285 -21.30 -30.02 15.40
N ALA A 286 -22.29 -29.63 14.60
CA ALA A 286 -23.42 -28.85 15.06
C ALA A 286 -24.27 -29.63 16.09
N VAL A 287 -24.57 -30.89 15.81
CA VAL A 287 -25.38 -31.75 16.69
C VAL A 287 -24.64 -32.10 17.99
N GLU A 288 -23.32 -32.34 17.92
CA GLU A 288 -22.47 -32.55 19.09
C GLU A 288 -22.43 -31.31 20.01
N HIS A 289 -22.31 -30.12 19.42
CA HIS A 289 -22.21 -28.87 20.17
C HIS A 289 -23.54 -28.46 20.79
N GLN A 290 -24.63 -28.58 20.02
CA GLN A 290 -25.96 -28.18 20.44
C GLN A 290 -26.92 -29.36 20.44
N SER A 291 -27.12 -29.93 21.63
CA SER A 291 -27.95 -31.12 21.85
C SER A 291 -29.45 -30.96 21.51
N THR A 292 -29.93 -29.75 21.19
CA THR A 292 -31.28 -29.52 20.66
C THR A 292 -31.38 -29.70 19.15
N LEU A 293 -30.25 -29.66 18.43
CA LEU A 293 -30.19 -29.95 17.00
C LEU A 293 -30.23 -31.46 16.76
N ARG A 294 -30.67 -31.83 15.56
CA ARG A 294 -30.76 -33.21 15.08
C ARG A 294 -30.28 -33.24 13.64
N SER A 295 -29.77 -34.39 13.21
CA SER A 295 -29.57 -34.62 11.77
C SER A 295 -30.91 -34.45 11.05
N PRO A 296 -30.96 -33.69 9.95
CA PRO A 296 -32.20 -33.45 9.24
C PRO A 296 -32.72 -34.72 8.56
N MET A 297 -31.83 -35.62 8.12
CA MET A 297 -32.15 -36.85 7.37
C MET A 297 -31.85 -38.11 8.19
N GLN A 298 -32.48 -39.23 7.81
CA GLN A 298 -32.24 -40.53 8.46
C GLN A 298 -30.94 -41.18 8.00
N GLU A 299 -30.61 -41.04 6.72
CA GLU A 299 -29.35 -41.51 6.13
C GLU A 299 -28.30 -40.38 6.17
N GLU A 300 -27.03 -40.76 6.32
CA GLU A 300 -25.89 -39.85 6.26
C GLU A 300 -25.39 -39.75 4.82
N PHE A 301 -25.11 -38.52 4.38
CA PHE A 301 -24.58 -38.22 3.05
C PHE A 301 -23.37 -37.33 3.18
N GLU A 302 -22.36 -37.53 2.33
CA GLU A 302 -21.08 -36.84 2.46
C GLU A 302 -21.21 -35.30 2.34
N TYR A 303 -22.12 -34.82 1.49
CA TYR A 303 -22.34 -33.40 1.24
C TYR A 303 -23.82 -33.05 1.11
N TYR A 304 -24.16 -31.84 1.57
CA TYR A 304 -25.47 -31.23 1.50
C TYR A 304 -25.40 -29.83 0.86
N ALA A 305 -26.46 -29.45 0.15
CA ALA A 305 -26.72 -28.09 -0.27
C ALA A 305 -27.87 -27.51 0.57
N LEU A 306 -27.64 -26.38 1.25
CA LEU A 306 -28.67 -25.62 1.96
C LEU A 306 -29.04 -24.37 1.15
N ILE A 307 -30.30 -24.28 0.72
CA ILE A 307 -30.77 -23.27 -0.22
C ILE A 307 -31.89 -22.47 0.41
N ARG A 308 -31.91 -21.16 0.19
CA ARG A 308 -33.06 -20.30 0.49
C ARG A 308 -33.47 -19.46 -0.72
N LEU A 309 -34.72 -19.62 -1.13
CA LEU A 309 -35.39 -18.68 -2.03
C LEU A 309 -36.14 -17.63 -1.21
N ALA A 310 -36.13 -16.39 -1.65
CA ALA A 310 -36.84 -15.29 -1.00
C ALA A 310 -37.49 -14.36 -2.03
N ALA A 311 -38.64 -13.79 -1.71
CA ALA A 311 -39.35 -12.88 -2.60
C ALA A 311 -40.17 -11.84 -1.84
N SER A 312 -40.48 -10.77 -2.57
CA SER A 312 -41.54 -9.82 -2.23
C SER A 312 -42.68 -10.01 -3.24
N GLY A 313 -43.91 -9.89 -2.78
CA GLY A 313 -45.09 -10.06 -3.62
C GLY A 313 -45.52 -11.52 -3.83
N PRO A 314 -46.53 -11.74 -4.69
CA PRO A 314 -47.21 -13.03 -4.83
C PRO A 314 -46.46 -13.99 -5.77
N ILE A 315 -45.20 -14.28 -5.46
CA ILE A 315 -44.40 -15.27 -6.19
C ILE A 315 -44.59 -16.64 -5.53
N ASP A 316 -44.93 -17.65 -6.33
CA ASP A 316 -45.00 -19.05 -5.89
C ASP A 316 -43.57 -19.63 -5.77
N LEU A 317 -42.94 -19.35 -4.62
CA LEU A 317 -41.60 -19.87 -4.32
C LEU A 317 -41.60 -21.38 -4.08
N ARG A 318 -42.69 -21.92 -3.52
CA ARG A 318 -42.78 -23.34 -3.18
C ARG A 318 -42.82 -24.20 -4.43
N GLY A 319 -43.70 -23.88 -5.38
CA GLY A 319 -43.76 -24.59 -6.66
C GLY A 319 -42.46 -24.48 -7.44
N LEU A 320 -41.78 -23.33 -7.38
CA LEU A 320 -40.47 -23.14 -8.02
C LEU A 320 -39.37 -23.99 -7.37
N LEU A 321 -39.34 -24.07 -6.04
CA LEU A 321 -38.38 -24.89 -5.31
C LEU A 321 -38.63 -26.38 -5.53
N GLU A 322 -39.89 -26.83 -5.50
CA GLU A 322 -40.26 -28.22 -5.77
C GLU A 322 -39.88 -28.64 -7.20
N SER A 323 -40.13 -27.78 -8.20
CA SER A 323 -39.72 -28.05 -9.58
C SER A 323 -38.20 -28.10 -9.75
N LEU A 324 -37.45 -27.24 -9.05
CA LEU A 324 -35.99 -27.32 -9.01
C LEU A 324 -35.52 -28.66 -8.43
N VAL A 325 -36.11 -29.08 -7.30
CA VAL A 325 -35.77 -30.34 -6.62
C VAL A 325 -36.07 -31.54 -7.53
N GLU A 326 -37.25 -31.58 -8.16
CA GLU A 326 -37.63 -32.62 -9.13
C GLU A 326 -36.58 -32.76 -10.23
N ARG A 327 -36.18 -31.64 -10.85
CA ARG A 327 -35.13 -31.65 -11.88
C ARG A 327 -33.77 -32.07 -11.36
N ALA A 328 -33.41 -31.70 -10.14
CA ALA A 328 -32.14 -32.11 -9.53
C ALA A 328 -32.08 -33.62 -9.30
N PHE A 329 -33.21 -34.26 -8.98
CA PHE A 329 -33.33 -35.72 -8.94
C PHE A 329 -33.25 -36.33 -10.35
N GLU A 330 -33.96 -35.77 -11.34
CA GLU A 330 -33.90 -36.26 -12.73
C GLU A 330 -32.49 -36.20 -13.34
N GLU A 331 -31.70 -35.19 -12.96
CA GLU A 331 -30.31 -35.01 -13.42
C GLU A 331 -29.27 -35.73 -12.54
N ASP A 332 -29.69 -36.55 -11.56
CA ASP A 332 -28.82 -37.33 -10.65
C ASP A 332 -27.84 -36.45 -9.84
N LEU A 333 -28.28 -35.25 -9.45
CA LEU A 333 -27.50 -34.28 -8.69
C LEU A 333 -27.78 -34.36 -7.18
N VAL A 334 -28.99 -34.78 -6.82
CA VAL A 334 -29.49 -34.87 -5.44
C VAL A 334 -29.98 -36.30 -5.18
N ALA A 335 -29.60 -36.86 -4.04
CA ALA A 335 -29.92 -38.23 -3.62
C ALA A 335 -31.09 -38.30 -2.64
N ASP A 336 -31.25 -37.28 -1.79
CA ASP A 336 -32.36 -37.13 -0.84
C ASP A 336 -32.52 -35.63 -0.49
N GLY A 337 -33.62 -35.24 0.13
CA GLY A 337 -33.87 -33.84 0.40
C GLY A 337 -35.04 -33.56 1.31
N ILE A 338 -34.94 -32.45 2.05
CA ILE A 338 -36.02 -31.92 2.87
C ILE A 338 -36.28 -30.49 2.47
N VAL A 339 -37.52 -30.21 2.07
CA VAL A 339 -38.05 -28.85 1.98
C VAL A 339 -38.73 -28.53 3.31
N ALA A 340 -38.43 -27.37 3.89
CA ALA A 340 -39.03 -26.97 5.16
C ALA A 340 -40.54 -26.76 5.00
N GLU A 341 -41.33 -27.39 5.87
CA GLU A 341 -42.79 -27.28 5.94
C GLU A 341 -43.25 -26.17 6.91
N SER A 342 -42.31 -25.56 7.63
CA SER A 342 -42.58 -24.49 8.59
C SER A 342 -41.37 -23.58 8.77
N LEU A 343 -41.62 -22.34 9.23
CA LEU A 343 -40.55 -21.40 9.58
C LEU A 343 -39.60 -21.97 10.64
N SER A 344 -40.12 -22.66 11.66
CA SER A 344 -39.29 -23.28 12.70
C SER A 344 -38.39 -24.40 12.16
N GLN A 345 -38.86 -25.14 11.15
CA GLN A 345 -38.03 -26.16 10.51
C GLN A 345 -36.95 -25.51 9.65
N ALA A 346 -37.28 -24.43 8.92
CA ALA A 346 -36.29 -23.65 8.18
C ALA A 346 -35.21 -23.07 9.11
N GLU A 347 -35.61 -22.47 10.24
CA GLU A 347 -34.70 -21.98 11.28
C GLU A 347 -33.80 -23.08 11.83
N MET A 348 -34.34 -24.28 12.07
CA MET A 348 -33.54 -25.42 12.53
C MET A 348 -32.47 -25.84 11.50
N LEU A 349 -32.80 -25.85 10.20
CA LEU A 349 -31.82 -26.13 9.14
C LEU A 349 -30.71 -25.07 9.09
N TRP A 350 -31.06 -23.78 9.23
CA TRP A 350 -30.08 -22.70 9.31
C TRP A 350 -29.25 -22.74 10.59
N ALA A 351 -29.83 -23.16 11.72
CA ALA A 351 -29.12 -23.31 12.98
C ALA A 351 -27.99 -24.36 12.91
N ILE A 352 -28.12 -25.40 12.08
CA ILE A 352 -27.03 -26.35 11.82
C ILE A 352 -25.82 -25.63 11.20
N ARG A 353 -26.06 -24.78 10.18
CA ARG A 353 -25.02 -23.99 9.50
C ARG A 353 -24.31 -23.01 10.43
N GLU A 354 -24.99 -22.49 11.44
CA GLU A 354 -24.43 -21.56 12.43
C GLU A 354 -23.69 -22.29 13.56
N ALA A 355 -24.34 -23.29 14.16
CA ALA A 355 -23.79 -24.04 15.30
C ALA A 355 -22.50 -24.80 14.97
N MET A 356 -22.30 -25.22 13.71
CA MET A 356 -21.04 -25.87 13.30
C MET A 356 -19.82 -24.93 13.43
N VAL A 357 -20.02 -23.60 13.31
CA VAL A 357 -18.95 -22.61 13.47
C VAL A 357 -18.61 -22.44 14.94
N GLU A 358 -19.62 -22.39 15.80
CA GLU A 358 -19.48 -22.36 17.26
C GLU A 358 -18.81 -23.64 17.78
N ALA A 359 -19.20 -24.79 17.23
CA ALA A 359 -18.60 -26.10 17.53
C ALA A 359 -17.09 -26.14 17.24
N GLN A 360 -16.67 -25.59 16.09
CA GLN A 360 -15.25 -25.49 15.74
C GLN A 360 -14.49 -24.61 16.73
N ALA A 361 -15.05 -23.45 17.10
CA ALA A 361 -14.44 -22.56 18.10
C ALA A 361 -14.37 -23.21 19.49
N ALA A 362 -15.39 -23.97 19.89
CA ALA A 362 -15.45 -24.66 21.18
C ALA A 362 -14.42 -25.79 21.31
N ARG A 363 -13.93 -26.35 20.19
CA ARG A 363 -12.83 -27.33 20.17
C ARG A 363 -11.44 -26.71 20.34
N GLY A 364 -11.35 -25.38 20.45
CA GLY A 364 -10.11 -24.66 20.70
C GLY A 364 -9.44 -24.13 19.43
N ARG A 365 -8.14 -23.87 19.52
CA ARG A 365 -7.36 -23.23 18.46
C ARG A 365 -7.30 -24.12 17.22
N HIS A 366 -7.63 -23.55 16.06
CA HIS A 366 -7.62 -24.25 14.78
C HIS A 366 -7.24 -23.29 13.65
N ILE A 367 -6.92 -23.84 12.47
CA ILE A 367 -6.56 -23.04 11.29
C ILE A 367 -7.86 -22.56 10.65
N ARG A 368 -8.02 -21.25 10.56
CA ARG A 368 -9.18 -20.61 9.92
C ARG A 368 -8.77 -19.99 8.60
N THR A 369 -9.45 -20.39 7.54
CA THR A 369 -9.33 -19.73 6.24
C THR A 369 -10.66 -19.11 5.83
N ASP A 370 -10.58 -18.15 4.93
CA ASP A 370 -11.73 -17.53 4.29
C ASP A 370 -11.22 -17.13 2.92
N ILE A 371 -11.50 -17.95 1.92
CA ILE A 371 -10.82 -17.93 0.62
C ILE A 371 -11.85 -18.01 -0.50
N SER A 372 -11.50 -17.51 -1.67
CA SER A 372 -12.37 -17.65 -2.83
C SER A 372 -11.68 -18.26 -4.03
N VAL A 373 -12.43 -19.07 -4.76
CA VAL A 373 -12.05 -19.66 -6.04
C VAL A 373 -13.15 -19.37 -7.06
N ARG A 374 -12.89 -19.68 -8.35
CA ARG A 374 -13.97 -19.69 -9.34
C ARG A 374 -15.02 -20.70 -8.88
N VAL A 375 -16.31 -20.35 -8.94
CA VAL A 375 -17.42 -21.25 -8.52
C VAL A 375 -17.30 -22.63 -9.15
N SER A 376 -16.97 -22.69 -10.44
CA SER A 376 -16.78 -23.95 -11.19
C SER A 376 -15.59 -24.80 -10.73
N GLN A 377 -14.75 -24.30 -9.83
CA GLN A 377 -13.55 -24.95 -9.32
C GLN A 377 -13.61 -25.28 -7.83
N ILE A 378 -14.73 -25.01 -7.15
CA ILE A 378 -14.91 -25.36 -5.73
C ILE A 378 -14.60 -26.85 -5.46
N PRO A 379 -15.17 -27.82 -6.22
CA PRO A 379 -14.91 -29.24 -5.97
C PRO A 379 -13.43 -29.60 -6.11
N GLU A 380 -12.78 -29.06 -7.14
CA GLU A 380 -11.38 -29.33 -7.42
C GLU A 380 -10.46 -28.71 -6.38
N PHE A 381 -10.77 -27.50 -5.91
CA PHE A 381 -10.02 -26.86 -4.84
C PHE A 381 -10.09 -27.70 -3.55
N ILE A 382 -11.30 -28.09 -3.14
CA ILE A 382 -11.52 -28.89 -1.93
C ILE A 382 -10.73 -30.20 -2.01
N ARG A 383 -10.89 -31.00 -3.07
CA ARG A 383 -10.15 -32.26 -3.23
C ARG A 383 -8.63 -32.09 -3.14
N ARG A 384 -8.09 -31.08 -3.82
CA ARG A 384 -6.64 -30.84 -3.85
C ARG A 384 -6.11 -30.34 -2.51
N ALA A 385 -6.84 -29.45 -1.85
CA ALA A 385 -6.45 -28.92 -0.54
C ALA A 385 -6.56 -30.00 0.55
N GLU A 386 -7.65 -30.76 0.59
CA GLU A 386 -7.82 -31.88 1.53
C GLU A 386 -6.76 -32.94 1.31
N GLY A 387 -6.54 -33.37 0.06
CA GLY A 387 -5.50 -34.35 -0.26
C GLY A 387 -4.10 -33.92 0.18
N ALA A 388 -3.75 -32.65 -0.05
CA ALA A 388 -2.44 -32.10 0.35
C ALA A 388 -2.31 -31.98 1.88
N VAL A 389 -3.38 -31.62 2.58
CA VAL A 389 -3.40 -31.55 4.06
C VAL A 389 -3.31 -32.96 4.65
N THR A 390 -4.08 -33.92 4.14
CA THR A 390 -4.05 -35.31 4.60
C THR A 390 -2.68 -35.96 4.36
N GLU A 391 -2.02 -35.66 3.24
CA GLU A 391 -0.64 -36.13 2.98
C GLU A 391 0.36 -35.56 4.00
N ALA A 392 0.24 -34.28 4.34
CA ALA A 392 1.15 -33.60 5.26
C ALA A 392 0.86 -33.90 6.75
N ALA A 393 -0.41 -34.07 7.12
CA ALA A 393 -0.87 -34.25 8.49
C ALA A 393 -2.16 -35.12 8.54
N PRO A 394 -2.03 -36.46 8.49
CA PRO A 394 -3.17 -37.39 8.41
C PRO A 394 -4.16 -37.32 9.58
N ASP A 395 -3.69 -36.91 10.76
CA ASP A 395 -4.52 -36.83 11.98
C ASP A 395 -5.26 -35.50 12.12
N TRP A 396 -5.07 -34.55 11.18
CA TRP A 396 -5.76 -33.26 11.16
C TRP A 396 -7.01 -33.33 10.29
N LEU A 397 -8.13 -32.81 10.81
CA LEU A 397 -9.41 -32.85 10.14
C LEU A 397 -9.63 -31.59 9.30
N SER A 398 -9.69 -31.76 7.98
CA SER A 398 -10.11 -30.69 7.07
C SER A 398 -11.64 -30.58 7.04
N ILE A 399 -12.15 -29.36 7.04
CA ILE A 399 -13.58 -29.05 6.96
C ILE A 399 -13.77 -27.93 5.96
N ALA A 400 -14.37 -28.24 4.81
CA ALA A 400 -14.62 -27.31 3.73
C ALA A 400 -16.12 -27.07 3.53
N TYR A 401 -16.59 -25.87 3.89
CA TYR A 401 -17.98 -25.44 3.73
C TYR A 401 -18.02 -24.01 3.19
N GLY A 402 -19.18 -23.52 2.75
CA GLY A 402 -19.31 -22.09 2.44
C GLY A 402 -20.31 -21.74 1.35
N HIS A 403 -20.19 -20.51 0.89
CA HIS A 403 -21.10 -19.85 -0.02
C HIS A 403 -20.76 -20.22 -1.47
N VAL A 404 -21.47 -21.19 -2.04
CA VAL A 404 -21.16 -21.68 -3.40
C VAL A 404 -21.40 -20.59 -4.44
N GLY A 405 -22.42 -19.75 -4.21
CA GLY A 405 -22.89 -18.77 -5.17
C GLY A 405 -21.89 -17.66 -5.53
N ASP A 406 -20.96 -17.37 -4.63
CA ASP A 406 -19.92 -16.34 -4.80
C ASP A 406 -18.49 -16.92 -4.78
N GLY A 407 -18.36 -18.25 -4.63
CA GLY A 407 -17.07 -18.93 -4.68
C GLY A 407 -16.30 -18.91 -3.37
N ASN A 408 -16.89 -18.43 -2.27
CA ASN A 408 -16.27 -18.45 -0.94
C ASN A 408 -16.29 -19.86 -0.32
N VAL A 409 -15.13 -20.31 0.13
CA VAL A 409 -14.94 -21.56 0.87
C VAL A 409 -14.23 -21.26 2.19
N HIS A 410 -14.86 -21.62 3.29
CA HIS A 410 -14.21 -21.74 4.59
C HIS A 410 -13.53 -23.11 4.66
N PHE A 411 -12.23 -23.15 4.39
CA PHE A 411 -11.42 -24.36 4.48
C PHE A 411 -10.69 -24.37 5.82
N ASN A 412 -11.36 -24.85 6.86
CA ASN A 412 -10.80 -24.90 8.20
C ASN A 412 -10.11 -26.23 8.45
N ILE A 413 -9.09 -26.23 9.31
CA ILE A 413 -8.35 -27.44 9.65
C ILE A 413 -8.23 -27.55 11.16
N LEU A 414 -8.81 -28.60 11.72
CA LEU A 414 -8.88 -28.85 13.15
C LEU A 414 -7.74 -29.80 13.56
N PRO A 415 -6.98 -29.46 14.62
CA PRO A 415 -5.98 -30.36 15.16
C PRO A 415 -6.61 -31.53 15.92
N PRO A 416 -5.84 -32.60 16.18
CA PRO A 416 -6.17 -33.58 17.20
C PRO A 416 -6.51 -32.91 18.55
N GLN A 417 -7.46 -33.49 19.29
CA GLN A 417 -7.80 -33.01 20.63
C GLN A 417 -6.58 -33.08 21.55
N ASP A 418 -6.51 -32.14 22.50
CA ASP A 418 -5.45 -32.01 23.51
C ASP A 418 -4.03 -31.75 22.96
N MET A 419 -3.89 -31.42 21.67
CA MET A 419 -2.62 -30.97 21.12
C MET A 419 -2.20 -29.62 21.73
N ALA A 420 -0.91 -29.48 22.07
CA ALA A 420 -0.40 -28.24 22.64
C ALA A 420 -0.43 -27.07 21.64
N ASP A 421 -0.76 -25.86 22.14
CA ASP A 421 -0.96 -24.65 21.31
C ASP A 421 0.26 -24.25 20.47
N ASP A 422 1.47 -24.47 20.99
CA ASP A 422 2.73 -24.22 20.28
C ASP A 422 2.88 -25.14 19.07
N ARG A 423 2.53 -26.41 19.23
CA ARG A 423 2.52 -27.39 18.14
C ARG A 423 1.43 -27.12 17.12
N ILE A 424 0.24 -26.70 17.58
CA ILE A 424 -0.85 -26.27 16.69
C ILE A 424 -0.39 -25.08 15.85
N ALA A 425 0.31 -24.11 16.45
CA ALA A 425 0.83 -22.95 15.74
C ALA A 425 1.90 -23.31 14.70
N GLU A 426 2.86 -24.17 15.06
CA GLU A 426 3.95 -24.61 14.18
C GLU A 426 3.42 -25.38 12.96
N VAL A 427 2.66 -26.45 13.21
CA VAL A 427 2.10 -27.30 12.14
C VAL A 427 1.05 -26.52 11.36
N GLY A 428 0.25 -25.70 12.04
CA GLY A 428 -0.80 -24.94 11.38
C GLY A 428 -0.28 -23.88 10.43
N ALA A 429 0.87 -23.26 10.70
CA ALA A 429 1.52 -22.38 9.73
C ALA A 429 1.92 -23.11 8.44
N GLN A 430 2.42 -24.35 8.56
CA GLN A 430 2.81 -25.17 7.41
C GLN A 430 1.60 -25.61 6.58
N LEU A 431 0.53 -26.08 7.24
CA LEU A 431 -0.70 -26.47 6.58
C LEU A 431 -1.39 -25.29 5.88
N LEU A 432 -1.36 -24.10 6.49
CA LEU A 432 -1.87 -22.89 5.87
C LEU A 432 -1.09 -22.50 4.61
N ASP A 433 0.24 -22.58 4.64
CA ASP A 433 1.09 -22.34 3.46
C ASP A 433 0.80 -23.37 2.34
N ILE A 434 0.51 -24.64 2.69
CA ILE A 434 0.08 -25.68 1.72
C ILE A 434 -1.24 -25.29 1.05
N VAL A 435 -2.26 -24.94 1.83
CA VAL A 435 -3.57 -24.53 1.31
C VAL A 435 -3.44 -23.29 0.41
N TYR A 436 -2.67 -22.29 0.83
CA TYR A 436 -2.42 -21.10 0.00
C TYR A 436 -1.59 -21.39 -1.26
N GLY A 437 -0.72 -22.40 -1.23
CA GLY A 437 -0.01 -22.91 -2.40
C GLY A 437 -0.96 -23.49 -3.44
N VAL A 438 -1.89 -24.36 -3.02
CA VAL A 438 -2.95 -24.91 -3.90
C VAL A 438 -3.81 -23.78 -4.46
N LEU A 439 -4.26 -22.87 -3.60
CA LEU A 439 -5.08 -21.72 -3.97
C LEU A 439 -4.41 -20.82 -5.01
N GLY A 440 -3.12 -20.51 -4.82
CA GLY A 440 -2.33 -19.69 -5.73
C GLY A 440 -2.23 -20.29 -7.13
N GLN A 441 -2.07 -21.62 -7.24
CA GLN A 441 -2.05 -22.32 -8.52
C GLN A 441 -3.39 -22.28 -9.26
N MET A 442 -4.50 -22.05 -8.55
CA MET A 442 -5.84 -21.97 -9.13
C MET A 442 -6.25 -20.51 -9.44
N GLY A 443 -5.45 -19.54 -9.01
CA GLY A 443 -5.74 -18.11 -9.12
C GLY A 443 -6.87 -17.67 -8.19
N GLY A 444 -6.98 -18.29 -7.01
CA GLY A 444 -7.92 -17.89 -5.96
C GLY A 444 -7.40 -16.77 -5.06
N SER A 445 -8.22 -16.30 -4.13
CA SER A 445 -7.90 -15.23 -3.17
C SER A 445 -7.75 -15.75 -1.74
N VAL A 446 -6.69 -15.35 -1.03
CA VAL A 446 -6.47 -15.63 0.41
C VAL A 446 -7.47 -14.99 1.36
N SER A 447 -8.36 -14.12 0.86
CA SER A 447 -9.41 -13.47 1.62
C SER A 447 -10.63 -13.23 0.75
N ALA A 448 -11.79 -13.74 1.18
CA ALA A 448 -13.06 -13.52 0.52
C ALA A 448 -13.84 -12.37 1.19
N GLU A 449 -13.96 -12.40 2.52
CA GLU A 449 -14.82 -11.47 3.27
C GLU A 449 -14.15 -10.84 4.49
N HIS A 450 -13.24 -11.55 5.16
CA HIS A 450 -12.68 -11.10 6.44
C HIS A 450 -11.65 -9.98 6.32
N GLY A 451 -11.17 -9.70 5.10
CA GLY A 451 -10.10 -8.74 4.83
C GLY A 451 -8.70 -9.36 4.95
N ILE A 452 -7.69 -8.50 4.88
CA ILE A 452 -6.27 -8.85 4.87
C ILE A 452 -5.64 -8.58 6.23
N GLY A 453 -5.92 -7.41 6.80
CA GLY A 453 -5.42 -6.98 8.09
C GLY A 453 -3.89 -7.06 8.22
N ARG A 454 -3.45 -7.43 9.42
CA ARG A 454 -2.04 -7.70 9.74
C ARG A 454 -1.69 -9.17 9.50
N VAL A 455 -2.66 -10.06 9.70
CA VAL A 455 -2.48 -11.52 9.67
C VAL A 455 -2.22 -12.03 8.25
N ARG A 456 -3.00 -11.60 7.25
CA ARG A 456 -2.94 -12.14 5.88
C ARG A 456 -2.14 -11.28 4.91
N ARG A 457 -1.57 -10.17 5.37
CA ARG A 457 -0.76 -9.24 4.56
C ARG A 457 0.32 -9.94 3.74
N LYS A 458 1.14 -10.78 4.37
CA LYS A 458 2.22 -11.50 3.68
C LYS A 458 1.69 -12.46 2.61
N ALA A 459 0.59 -13.15 2.89
CA ALA A 459 -0.04 -14.05 1.92
C ALA A 459 -0.60 -13.30 0.71
N MET A 460 -1.30 -12.18 0.94
CA MET A 460 -1.77 -11.29 -0.13
C MET A 460 -0.63 -10.76 -0.99
N GLN A 461 0.47 -10.31 -0.35
CA GLN A 461 1.64 -9.79 -1.05
C GLN A 461 2.27 -10.86 -1.97
N ARG A 462 2.39 -12.11 -1.52
CA ARG A 462 2.92 -13.22 -2.33
C ARG A 462 2.04 -13.53 -3.55
N GLN A 463 0.72 -13.35 -3.47
CA GLN A 463 -0.22 -13.62 -4.55
C GLN A 463 -0.48 -12.42 -5.48
N SER A 464 -0.04 -11.22 -5.10
CA SER A 464 -0.29 -10.00 -5.86
C SER A 464 0.82 -9.73 -6.88
N SER A 465 0.44 -9.31 -8.08
CA SER A 465 1.41 -8.79 -9.05
C SER A 465 2.12 -7.54 -8.50
N ALA A 466 3.39 -7.33 -8.89
CA ALA A 466 4.16 -6.15 -8.50
C ALA A 466 3.43 -4.82 -8.81
N VAL A 467 2.82 -4.71 -10.01
CA VAL A 467 2.08 -3.50 -10.44
C VAL A 467 0.88 -3.21 -9.54
N ARG A 468 0.10 -4.23 -9.18
CA ARG A 468 -1.02 -4.08 -8.24
C ARG A 468 -0.55 -3.54 -6.88
N MET A 469 0.56 -4.06 -6.38
CA MET A 469 1.13 -3.61 -5.10
C MET A 469 1.62 -2.17 -5.16
N ASP A 470 2.33 -1.82 -6.23
CA ASP A 470 2.87 -0.48 -6.48
C ASP A 470 1.76 0.59 -6.55
N VAL A 471 0.72 0.35 -7.36
CA VAL A 471 -0.43 1.27 -7.44
C VAL A 471 -1.14 1.41 -6.09
N SER A 472 -1.33 0.30 -5.37
CA SER A 472 -1.98 0.33 -4.06
C SER A 472 -1.17 1.12 -3.02
N GLN A 473 0.16 0.95 -3.04
CA GLN A 473 1.08 1.67 -2.17
C GLN A 473 1.12 3.18 -2.52
N SER A 474 1.13 3.52 -3.80
CA SER A 474 1.08 4.91 -4.27
C SER A 474 -0.18 5.63 -3.81
N LEU A 475 -1.34 4.96 -3.86
CA LEU A 475 -2.60 5.50 -3.33
C LEU A 475 -2.54 5.69 -1.81
N LYS A 476 -1.97 4.71 -1.07
CA LYS A 476 -1.76 4.82 0.38
C LYS A 476 -0.90 6.03 0.72
N GLU A 477 0.21 6.24 0.02
CA GLU A 477 1.13 7.35 0.25
C GLU A 477 0.54 8.71 -0.13
N THR A 478 -0.29 8.74 -1.17
CA THR A 478 -1.02 9.95 -1.58
C THR A 478 -2.03 10.39 -0.51
N LEU A 479 -2.76 9.44 0.06
CA LEU A 479 -3.82 9.72 1.05
C LEU A 479 -3.25 9.87 2.48
N ASP A 480 -2.20 9.13 2.81
CA ASP A 480 -1.55 9.10 4.12
C ASP A 480 -0.01 9.15 4.00
N PRO A 481 0.55 10.33 3.66
CA PRO A 481 1.99 10.46 3.42
C PRO A 481 2.82 10.15 4.68
N LEU A 482 2.30 10.44 5.88
CA LEU A 482 2.96 10.15 7.15
C LEU A 482 2.86 8.68 7.58
N GLY A 483 2.00 7.89 6.91
CA GLY A 483 1.78 6.49 7.27
C GLY A 483 1.16 6.31 8.67
N ILE A 484 0.42 7.30 9.17
CA ILE A 484 -0.15 7.29 10.53
C ILE A 484 -1.51 6.58 10.61
N LEU A 485 -2.20 6.38 9.50
CA LEU A 485 -3.53 5.80 9.47
C LEU A 485 -3.47 4.26 9.30
N ASN A 486 -3.80 3.55 10.37
CA ASN A 486 -3.75 2.11 10.54
C ASN A 486 -2.41 1.44 10.11
N PRO A 487 -1.25 1.90 10.62
CA PRO A 487 0.06 1.40 10.19
C PRO A 487 0.21 -0.11 10.38
N GLY A 488 0.79 -0.77 9.38
CA GLY A 488 1.02 -2.22 9.40
C GLY A 488 -0.18 -3.07 8.98
N CYS A 489 -1.38 -2.48 8.87
CA CYS A 489 -2.57 -3.13 8.32
C CYS A 489 -2.58 -2.99 6.80
N ILE A 490 -2.70 -4.11 6.06
CA ILE A 490 -2.61 -4.23 4.59
C ILE A 490 -1.24 -3.81 4.01
N PHE A 491 -0.77 -2.62 4.36
CA PHE A 491 0.51 -2.04 3.99
C PHE A 491 1.52 -2.19 5.12
N PRO A 492 2.82 -2.32 4.83
CA PRO A 492 3.86 -2.25 5.86
C PRO A 492 3.75 -0.96 6.67
N ALA A 493 4.05 -1.01 7.97
CA ALA A 493 4.19 0.21 8.76
C ALA A 493 5.43 0.98 8.27
N LYS A 494 5.33 2.31 8.13
CA LYS A 494 6.51 3.15 8.00
C LYS A 494 7.23 3.15 9.35
N THR A 495 8.55 2.94 9.35
CA THR A 495 9.35 3.12 10.56
C THR A 495 9.40 4.62 10.85
N ILE A 496 8.59 5.10 11.79
CA ILE A 496 8.60 6.50 12.20
C ILE A 496 9.75 6.67 13.20
N ASP A 497 10.97 6.95 12.71
CA ASP A 497 12.00 7.54 13.55
C ASP A 497 11.45 8.86 14.11
N SER A 498 11.54 9.03 15.42
CA SER A 498 10.84 10.04 16.22
C SER A 498 11.12 11.51 15.85
N GLU A 499 11.94 11.76 14.83
CA GLU A 499 12.21 13.08 14.28
C GLU A 499 11.23 13.50 13.16
N THR A 500 10.57 12.54 12.49
CA THR A 500 9.73 12.80 11.30
C THR A 500 8.25 13.11 11.60
N ALA A 501 7.84 13.11 12.87
CA ALA A 501 6.47 13.38 13.32
C ALA A 501 6.10 14.88 13.40
N ARG A 502 6.89 15.79 12.83
CA ARG A 502 6.64 17.24 12.88
C ARG A 502 6.08 17.72 11.55
N VAL A 503 4.78 18.01 11.49
CA VAL A 503 4.22 18.90 10.45
C VAL A 503 4.89 20.27 10.62
N PRO A 504 5.43 20.92 9.56
CA PRO A 504 6.33 22.03 9.72
C PRO A 504 5.59 23.28 10.24
N SER A 505 5.66 23.51 11.54
CA SER A 505 5.71 24.89 12.03
C SER A 505 7.08 25.43 11.63
N LYS A 506 7.06 26.43 10.75
CA LYS A 506 8.22 27.25 10.39
C LYS A 506 9.21 27.38 11.55
N GLN A 507 10.45 27.00 11.26
CA GLN A 507 11.67 27.21 12.06
C GLN A 507 11.96 26.17 13.15
N GLY A 508 12.79 25.18 12.81
CA GLY A 508 13.55 24.34 13.75
C GLY A 508 14.44 23.39 12.96
N LYS A 509 15.77 23.55 13.04
CA LYS A 509 16.78 22.77 12.29
C LYS A 509 16.76 21.31 12.77
N SER A 510 16.55 20.32 11.88
CA SER A 510 16.72 18.90 12.21
C SER A 510 18.21 18.54 12.28
N GLU A 511 18.55 17.55 13.10
CA GLU A 511 19.88 16.95 13.08
C GLU A 511 20.06 16.18 11.75
N MET A 512 21.29 16.17 11.25
CA MET A 512 21.67 15.65 9.93
C MET A 512 22.07 14.18 10.08
N ALA A 513 21.37 13.25 9.42
CA ALA A 513 21.70 11.83 9.45
C ALA A 513 23.05 11.58 8.74
N GLU A 514 23.97 10.89 9.41
CA GLU A 514 25.31 10.57 8.88
C GLU A 514 25.37 9.10 8.43
N LEU A 515 25.67 8.90 7.16
CA LEU A 515 25.92 7.61 6.51
C LEU A 515 27.39 7.55 6.08
N SER A 516 27.93 6.34 5.90
CA SER A 516 29.28 6.14 5.36
C SER A 516 29.23 5.19 4.17
N ALA A 517 29.82 5.62 3.04
CA ALA A 517 29.86 4.79 1.85
C ALA A 517 31.02 3.80 1.89
N SER A 518 30.78 2.62 1.32
CA SER A 518 31.76 1.54 1.21
C SER A 518 32.29 1.46 -0.22
N LEU A 519 33.58 1.15 -0.37
CA LEU A 519 34.18 0.92 -1.68
C LEU A 519 33.59 -0.37 -2.28
N ILE A 520 33.08 -0.30 -3.51
CA ILE A 520 32.62 -1.49 -4.25
C ILE A 520 33.57 -1.85 -5.40
N LEU A 521 34.33 -0.88 -5.94
CA LEU A 521 35.35 -1.15 -6.96
C LEU A 521 36.52 -0.14 -6.89
N ASP A 522 37.76 -0.64 -6.76
CA ASP A 522 38.99 0.18 -6.87
C ASP A 522 39.38 0.37 -8.35
N CYS A 523 38.64 1.21 -9.08
CA CYS A 523 38.87 1.48 -10.50
C CYS A 523 39.96 2.54 -10.76
N ARG A 524 40.39 3.28 -9.74
CA ARG A 524 41.50 4.27 -9.78
C ARG A 524 41.34 5.32 -10.88
N ASN A 525 40.12 5.75 -11.13
CA ASN A 525 39.81 6.73 -12.17
C ASN A 525 40.50 8.07 -11.94
N ASN A 526 40.97 8.67 -13.02
CA ASN A 526 41.53 10.02 -12.97
C ASN A 526 40.41 11.02 -12.64
N LEU A 527 39.29 10.92 -13.36
CA LEU A 527 38.09 11.72 -13.14
C LEU A 527 36.85 10.85 -13.44
N GLY A 528 36.32 10.20 -12.41
CA GLY A 528 35.09 9.41 -12.51
C GLY A 528 33.85 10.29 -12.54
N GLU A 529 33.05 10.28 -13.61
CA GLU A 529 31.92 11.19 -13.82
C GLU A 529 30.74 10.48 -14.50
N GLY A 530 29.64 11.22 -14.70
CA GLY A 530 28.52 10.79 -15.56
C GLY A 530 27.89 9.47 -15.12
N ILE A 531 27.89 9.19 -13.82
CA ILE A 531 27.40 7.92 -13.27
C ILE A 531 25.88 7.78 -13.43
N GLN A 532 25.42 6.63 -13.90
CA GLN A 532 24.00 6.31 -14.07
C GLN A 532 23.71 4.84 -13.79
N TRP A 533 22.55 4.57 -13.20
CA TRP A 533 22.01 3.21 -13.10
C TRP A 533 21.14 2.91 -14.32
N ASN A 534 21.47 1.84 -15.04
CA ASN A 534 20.66 1.36 -16.15
C ASN A 534 19.75 0.23 -15.67
N VAL A 535 18.45 0.53 -15.57
CA VAL A 535 17.43 -0.41 -15.07
C VAL A 535 17.29 -1.63 -16.00
N ARG A 536 17.47 -1.48 -17.30
CA ARG A 536 17.32 -2.59 -18.26
C ARG A 536 18.43 -3.61 -18.12
N THR A 537 19.67 -3.16 -17.99
CA THR A 537 20.83 -4.06 -17.86
C THR A 537 21.13 -4.43 -16.40
N GLN A 538 20.49 -3.77 -15.42
CA GLN A 538 20.79 -3.90 -13.99
C GLN A 538 22.26 -3.64 -13.67
N ARG A 539 22.82 -2.57 -14.25
CA ARG A 539 24.24 -2.19 -14.10
C ARG A 539 24.38 -0.71 -13.84
N VAL A 540 25.39 -0.35 -13.06
CA VAL A 540 25.84 1.03 -12.93
C VAL A 540 26.90 1.28 -14.01
N TYR A 541 26.78 2.40 -14.73
CA TYR A 541 27.72 2.89 -15.73
C TYR A 541 28.31 4.22 -15.27
N TRP A 542 29.59 4.47 -15.57
CA TRP A 542 30.24 5.76 -15.33
C TRP A 542 31.46 5.90 -16.24
N THR A 543 31.97 7.11 -16.42
CA THR A 543 33.10 7.40 -17.31
C THR A 543 34.33 7.83 -16.53
N ASP A 544 35.51 7.48 -17.01
CA ASP A 544 36.79 8.08 -16.60
C ASP A 544 37.22 9.08 -17.67
N ILE A 545 36.90 10.37 -17.49
CA ILE A 545 37.06 11.39 -18.55
C ILE A 545 38.50 11.44 -19.05
N PHE A 546 39.48 11.43 -18.14
CA PHE A 546 40.90 11.48 -18.48
C PHE A 546 41.57 10.10 -18.54
N GLY A 547 40.80 9.03 -18.35
CA GLY A 547 41.22 7.66 -18.60
C GLY A 547 40.69 7.10 -19.92
N ASP A 548 39.97 7.92 -20.69
CA ASP A 548 39.31 7.61 -21.96
C ASP A 548 38.60 6.25 -21.92
N ALA A 549 37.73 6.05 -20.93
CA ALA A 549 37.06 4.76 -20.73
C ALA A 549 35.65 4.88 -20.13
N LEU A 550 34.73 4.08 -20.67
CA LEU A 550 33.42 3.80 -20.08
C LEU A 550 33.52 2.55 -19.21
N TRP A 551 33.08 2.67 -17.97
CA TRP A 551 33.05 1.58 -16.99
C TRP A 551 31.62 1.14 -16.71
N SER A 552 31.46 -0.13 -16.35
CA SER A 552 30.22 -0.62 -15.75
C SER A 552 30.43 -1.83 -14.86
N CYS A 553 29.54 -2.05 -13.90
CA CYS A 553 29.50 -3.27 -13.09
C CYS A 553 28.07 -3.56 -12.59
N ALA A 554 27.88 -4.75 -12.01
CA ALA A 554 26.67 -5.05 -11.23
C ALA A 554 26.66 -4.25 -9.91
N GLU A 555 25.53 -4.26 -9.20
CA GLU A 555 25.32 -3.48 -7.98
C GLU A 555 26.32 -3.78 -6.84
N ASP A 556 26.92 -4.96 -6.83
CA ASP A 556 27.92 -5.42 -5.85
C ASP A 556 29.37 -5.20 -6.31
N GLY A 557 29.58 -4.55 -7.47
CA GLY A 557 30.89 -4.37 -8.08
C GLY A 557 31.36 -5.54 -8.95
N SER A 558 30.60 -6.64 -8.99
CA SER A 558 30.93 -7.80 -9.83
C SER A 558 30.65 -7.56 -11.31
N ALA A 559 31.06 -8.51 -12.15
CA ALA A 559 30.87 -8.46 -13.60
C ALA A 559 31.32 -7.13 -14.23
N MET A 560 32.46 -6.60 -13.78
CA MET A 560 33.00 -5.32 -14.24
C MET A 560 33.38 -5.39 -15.72
N SER A 561 33.07 -4.31 -16.45
CA SER A 561 33.49 -4.06 -17.82
C SER A 561 34.13 -2.67 -17.92
N ARG A 562 35.17 -2.57 -18.75
CA ARG A 562 35.85 -1.33 -19.11
C ARG A 562 36.01 -1.28 -20.62
N VAL A 563 35.31 -0.36 -21.25
CA VAL A 563 35.33 -0.12 -22.71
C VAL A 563 36.22 1.10 -22.98
N PRO A 564 37.36 0.94 -23.67
CA PRO A 564 38.19 2.07 -24.09
C PRO A 564 37.44 2.98 -25.08
N LEU A 565 37.66 4.28 -24.96
CA LEU A 565 37.12 5.30 -25.83
C LEU A 565 38.26 6.01 -26.57
N ASP A 566 37.97 6.60 -27.72
CA ASP A 566 38.94 7.42 -28.46
C ASP A 566 39.13 8.81 -27.83
N LYS A 567 38.22 9.20 -26.94
CA LYS A 567 38.22 10.48 -26.27
C LYS A 567 37.41 10.45 -24.97
N GLY A 568 37.67 11.40 -24.09
CA GLY A 568 36.95 11.54 -22.83
C GLY A 568 35.44 11.74 -23.03
N LEU A 569 34.66 10.81 -22.49
CA LEU A 569 33.21 10.92 -22.34
C LEU A 569 32.93 11.64 -21.01
N CYS A 570 32.02 12.61 -21.01
CA CYS A 570 31.71 13.46 -19.85
C CYS A 570 30.35 13.11 -19.23
N ALA A 571 29.31 13.01 -20.06
CA ALA A 571 27.96 12.60 -19.65
C ALA A 571 27.28 11.78 -20.75
N MET A 572 26.26 11.00 -20.40
CA MET A 572 25.54 10.17 -21.37
C MET A 572 24.05 10.08 -21.05
N ALA A 573 23.25 9.70 -22.04
CA ALA A 573 21.82 9.46 -21.90
C ALA A 573 21.45 8.23 -22.73
N PHE A 574 21.05 7.14 -22.05
CA PHE A 574 20.68 5.89 -22.72
C PHE A 574 19.43 6.05 -23.57
N THR A 575 19.43 5.41 -24.74
CA THR A 575 18.25 5.23 -25.59
C THR A 575 17.62 3.86 -25.34
N ASP A 576 16.46 3.62 -25.94
CA ASP A 576 15.76 2.33 -25.86
C ASP A 576 16.47 1.18 -26.60
N ASN A 577 17.45 1.47 -27.48
CA ASN A 577 18.04 0.51 -28.43
C ASN A 577 19.56 0.32 -28.24
N ASP A 578 20.04 0.18 -27.01
CA ASP A 578 21.47 -0.09 -26.69
C ASP A 578 22.48 0.98 -27.15
N ARG A 579 22.02 2.13 -27.65
CA ARG A 579 22.85 3.33 -27.91
C ARG A 579 22.68 4.35 -26.79
N ALA A 580 23.63 5.26 -26.67
CA ALA A 580 23.49 6.46 -25.85
C ALA A 580 23.73 7.72 -26.67
N LEU A 581 22.98 8.79 -26.38
CA LEU A 581 23.40 10.13 -26.72
C LEU A 581 24.46 10.55 -25.70
N ALA A 582 25.64 10.91 -26.17
CA ALA A 582 26.83 11.05 -25.34
C ALA A 582 27.49 12.42 -25.55
N ALA A 583 27.91 13.03 -24.45
CA ALA A 583 28.63 14.29 -24.41
C ALA A 583 30.13 14.00 -24.22
N PHE A 584 30.90 14.08 -25.29
CA PHE A 584 32.35 13.95 -25.26
C PHE A 584 33.02 15.31 -25.08
N THR A 585 34.29 15.30 -24.70
CA THR A 585 35.09 16.53 -24.53
C THR A 585 35.07 17.45 -25.75
N ASP A 586 34.84 16.94 -26.95
CA ASP A 586 34.80 17.69 -28.21
C ASP A 586 33.41 17.85 -28.84
N GLY A 587 32.35 17.26 -28.27
CA GLY A 587 31.03 17.35 -28.88
C GLY A 587 30.02 16.29 -28.47
N LEU A 588 28.80 16.51 -28.95
CA LEU A 588 27.70 15.54 -28.88
C LEU A 588 27.93 14.42 -29.89
N CYS A 589 27.79 13.18 -29.45
CA CYS A 589 27.95 12.00 -30.27
C CYS A 589 26.85 10.97 -30.00
N TRP A 590 26.53 10.13 -30.99
CA TRP A 590 25.95 8.83 -30.69
C TRP A 590 27.05 7.87 -30.24
N LEU A 591 26.81 7.13 -29.17
CA LEU A 591 27.73 6.15 -28.61
C LEU A 591 27.12 4.75 -28.65
N ASP A 592 27.90 3.80 -29.16
CA ASP A 592 27.68 2.37 -28.94
C ASP A 592 28.39 1.98 -27.63
N VAL A 593 27.61 1.62 -26.62
CA VAL A 593 28.10 1.43 -25.24
C VAL A 593 28.89 0.13 -25.05
N GLU A 594 28.79 -0.81 -25.98
CA GLU A 594 29.52 -2.08 -25.93
C GLU A 594 30.90 -1.96 -26.58
N THR A 595 30.96 -1.29 -27.72
CA THR A 595 32.18 -1.19 -28.54
C THR A 595 32.98 0.09 -28.27
N GLY A 596 32.35 1.13 -27.73
CA GLY A 596 32.94 2.45 -27.57
C GLY A 596 32.98 3.27 -28.86
N ALA A 597 32.42 2.75 -29.96
CA ALA A 597 32.37 3.45 -31.23
C ALA A 597 31.42 4.66 -31.12
N ARG A 598 31.86 5.81 -31.63
CA ARG A 598 31.09 7.05 -31.59
C ARG A 598 30.92 7.70 -32.97
N GLU A 599 29.81 8.40 -33.12
CA GLU A 599 29.44 9.16 -34.32
C GLU A 599 29.14 10.61 -33.90
N LEU A 600 29.95 11.57 -34.37
CA LEU A 600 29.83 12.97 -34.01
C LEU A 600 28.55 13.59 -34.60
N ILE A 601 27.75 14.21 -33.74
CA ILE A 601 26.52 14.94 -34.08
C ILE A 601 26.80 16.43 -34.19
N LYS A 602 27.49 17.01 -33.20
CA LYS A 602 27.77 18.44 -33.12
C LYS A 602 29.03 18.72 -32.29
N GLU A 603 29.96 19.48 -32.85
CA GLU A 603 31.17 19.94 -32.15
C GLU A 603 30.83 20.90 -31.02
N TYR A 604 31.58 20.85 -29.92
CA TYR A 604 31.47 21.75 -28.79
C TYR A 604 32.68 22.69 -28.71
N GLN A 605 32.58 23.84 -29.40
CA GLN A 605 33.56 24.93 -29.34
C GLN A 605 32.82 26.28 -29.21
N PRO A 606 32.35 26.65 -28.01
CA PRO A 606 31.54 27.84 -27.81
C PRO A 606 32.31 29.16 -28.00
N GLU A 607 33.62 29.19 -27.72
CA GLU A 607 34.46 30.39 -27.84
C GLU A 607 35.75 30.03 -28.59
N GLU A 608 36.11 30.79 -29.62
CA GLU A 608 37.29 30.51 -30.44
C GLU A 608 38.59 30.76 -29.67
N GLY A 609 39.49 29.78 -29.65
CA GLY A 609 40.78 29.88 -28.95
C GLY A 609 40.73 29.66 -27.44
N ALA A 610 39.53 29.50 -26.85
CA ALA A 610 39.37 29.09 -25.46
C ALA A 610 39.44 27.55 -25.32
N ARG A 611 40.00 27.08 -24.21
CA ARG A 611 40.09 25.65 -23.90
C ARG A 611 38.85 25.20 -23.13
N THR A 612 37.80 24.84 -23.85
CA THR A 612 36.51 24.39 -23.30
C THR A 612 36.22 22.93 -23.63
N ARG A 613 35.45 22.26 -22.78
CA ARG A 613 34.90 20.93 -23.05
C ARG A 613 33.47 20.78 -22.49
N MET A 614 32.75 19.75 -22.91
CA MET A 614 31.53 19.34 -22.20
C MET A 614 31.88 18.84 -20.78
N ASN A 615 30.95 18.92 -19.84
CA ASN A 615 31.20 18.54 -18.44
C ASN A 615 30.08 17.66 -17.85
N ASP A 616 28.94 18.25 -17.51
CA ASP A 616 27.87 17.56 -16.80
C ASP A 616 26.56 17.61 -17.59
N GLY A 617 25.72 16.60 -17.40
CA GLY A 617 24.42 16.53 -18.07
C GLY A 617 23.49 15.46 -17.52
N GLY A 618 22.20 15.69 -17.71
CA GLY A 618 21.13 14.84 -17.22
C GLY A 618 19.92 14.81 -18.15
N LEU A 619 19.12 13.74 -18.05
CA LEU A 619 17.85 13.62 -18.75
C LEU A 619 16.74 14.30 -17.98
N ASP A 620 15.92 15.09 -18.68
CA ASP A 620 14.65 15.54 -18.12
C ASP A 620 13.55 14.49 -18.25
N ARG A 621 12.40 14.74 -17.62
CA ARG A 621 11.27 13.79 -17.57
C ARG A 621 10.61 13.53 -18.92
N GLN A 622 10.92 14.31 -19.93
CA GLN A 622 10.37 14.16 -21.27
C GLN A 622 11.35 13.41 -22.19
N GLY A 623 12.57 13.12 -21.70
CA GLY A 623 13.60 12.39 -22.42
C GLY A 623 14.52 13.30 -23.23
N ARG A 624 14.65 14.59 -22.87
CA ARG A 624 15.60 15.52 -23.47
C ARG A 624 16.90 15.50 -22.70
N PHE A 625 18.03 15.54 -23.40
CA PHE A 625 19.35 15.55 -22.77
C PHE A 625 19.83 16.99 -22.58
N VAL A 626 19.97 17.41 -21.32
CA VAL A 626 20.45 18.74 -20.97
C VAL A 626 21.89 18.62 -20.50
N VAL A 627 22.81 19.34 -21.13
CA VAL A 627 24.26 19.19 -20.92
C VAL A 627 24.98 20.52 -21.03
N GLY A 628 25.90 20.79 -20.10
CA GLY A 628 26.73 21.99 -20.06
C GLY A 628 28.22 21.71 -20.20
N GLY A 629 29.01 22.77 -20.29
CA GLY A 629 30.46 22.70 -20.43
C GLY A 629 31.24 23.31 -19.29
N ILE A 630 32.55 23.33 -19.47
CA ILE A 630 33.54 23.93 -18.58
C ILE A 630 34.61 24.63 -19.40
N ASP A 631 35.06 25.79 -18.92
CA ASP A 631 36.33 26.40 -19.33
C ASP A 631 37.47 25.88 -18.44
N GLU A 632 38.42 25.16 -19.04
CA GLU A 632 39.49 24.47 -18.33
C GLU A 632 40.63 25.40 -17.87
N GLU A 633 40.70 26.64 -18.38
CA GLU A 633 41.79 27.57 -18.02
C GLU A 633 41.50 28.40 -16.77
N GLY A 634 40.24 28.79 -16.55
CA GLY A 634 39.87 29.61 -15.41
C GLY A 634 38.40 29.59 -15.03
N MET A 635 37.60 28.68 -15.61
CA MET A 635 36.14 28.65 -15.45
C MET A 635 35.51 30.03 -15.80
N HIS A 636 35.99 30.71 -16.82
CA HIS A 636 35.35 31.95 -17.28
C HIS A 636 33.92 31.66 -17.76
N PRO A 637 32.95 32.58 -17.59
CA PRO A 637 31.54 32.36 -17.93
C PRO A 637 31.31 32.39 -19.45
N ILE A 638 31.87 31.43 -20.19
CA ILE A 638 31.93 31.42 -21.66
C ILE A 638 31.30 30.18 -22.28
N THR A 639 30.81 29.24 -21.47
CA THR A 639 30.20 27.99 -21.97
C THR A 639 28.67 28.03 -21.90
N PRO A 640 27.96 27.47 -22.91
CA PRO A 640 26.52 27.31 -22.87
C PRO A 640 26.09 25.97 -22.27
N VAL A 641 24.86 25.94 -21.74
CA VAL A 641 24.11 24.71 -21.47
C VAL A 641 23.16 24.47 -22.64
N TRP A 642 23.25 23.28 -23.22
CA TRP A 642 22.40 22.83 -24.31
C TRP A 642 21.29 21.91 -23.83
N SER A 643 20.13 22.02 -24.46
CA SER A 643 19.07 21.01 -24.41
C SER A 643 19.01 20.36 -25.80
N VAL A 644 19.10 19.03 -25.81
CA VAL A 644 19.04 18.20 -27.01
C VAL A 644 17.72 17.45 -27.01
N ASP A 645 16.90 17.65 -28.04
CA ASP A 645 15.60 17.01 -28.21
C ASP A 645 15.47 16.53 -29.66
N LYS A 646 15.42 15.22 -29.85
CA LYS A 646 15.33 14.57 -31.18
C LYS A 646 16.34 15.10 -32.21
N GLY A 647 17.56 15.37 -31.73
CA GLY A 647 18.66 15.86 -32.55
C GLY A 647 18.69 17.38 -32.76
N ASP A 648 17.64 18.12 -32.34
CA ASP A 648 17.70 19.57 -32.27
C ASP A 648 18.48 20.01 -31.03
N VAL A 649 19.38 20.97 -31.20
CA VAL A 649 20.29 21.44 -30.14
C VAL A 649 20.09 22.93 -29.95
N ARG A 650 19.54 23.30 -28.79
CA ARG A 650 19.30 24.69 -28.40
C ARG A 650 20.06 25.06 -27.14
N THR A 651 20.47 26.31 -27.05
CA THR A 651 20.99 26.88 -25.80
C THR A 651 19.84 27.20 -24.85
N VAL A 652 19.93 26.74 -23.61
CA VAL A 652 18.93 26.99 -22.56
C VAL A 652 19.47 27.84 -21.41
N ILE A 653 20.79 27.87 -21.21
CA ILE A 653 21.47 28.75 -20.25
C ILE A 653 22.80 29.20 -20.88
N GLU A 654 23.16 30.47 -20.71
CA GLU A 654 24.42 31.04 -21.19
C GLU A 654 25.31 31.49 -20.02
N GLY A 655 26.59 31.71 -20.30
CA GLY A 655 27.51 32.34 -19.35
C GLY A 655 27.96 31.43 -18.20
N ILE A 656 28.11 30.13 -18.46
CA ILE A 656 28.53 29.15 -17.46
C ILE A 656 30.04 28.95 -17.49
N GLY A 657 30.66 28.90 -16.30
CA GLY A 657 32.07 28.59 -16.14
C GLY A 657 32.38 27.11 -15.98
N CYS A 658 31.60 26.43 -15.13
CA CYS A 658 31.72 24.99 -14.87
C CYS A 658 30.33 24.42 -14.57
N ALA A 659 29.68 23.83 -15.56
CA ALA A 659 28.34 23.25 -15.45
C ALA A 659 28.38 21.96 -14.62
N ASN A 660 27.55 21.88 -13.59
CA ASN A 660 27.40 20.73 -12.70
C ASN A 660 25.97 20.61 -12.13
N SER A 661 25.72 19.51 -11.41
CA SER A 661 24.44 19.24 -10.71
C SER A 661 23.19 19.19 -11.59
N THR A 662 23.32 18.87 -12.88
CA THR A 662 22.21 18.89 -13.86
C THR A 662 21.21 17.75 -13.59
N CYS A 663 20.11 18.04 -12.90
CA CYS A 663 19.09 17.04 -12.60
C CYS A 663 17.69 17.67 -12.39
N PHE A 664 16.64 16.84 -12.30
CA PHE A 664 15.25 17.30 -12.37
C PHE A 664 14.40 16.72 -11.23
N SER A 665 13.46 17.51 -10.70
CA SER A 665 12.50 17.05 -9.70
C SER A 665 11.66 15.86 -10.21
N PRO A 666 11.08 15.03 -9.32
CA PRO A 666 10.31 13.84 -9.72
C PRO A 666 9.19 14.13 -10.74
N ASP A 667 8.51 15.26 -10.58
CA ASP A 667 7.45 15.74 -11.48
C ASP A 667 7.97 16.46 -12.75
N GLY A 668 9.29 16.71 -12.82
CA GLY A 668 9.95 17.40 -13.92
C GLY A 668 9.74 18.90 -13.97
N THR A 669 9.02 19.50 -13.00
CA THR A 669 8.69 20.93 -13.01
C THR A 669 9.82 21.82 -12.51
N ARG A 670 10.90 21.24 -11.98
CA ARG A 670 12.10 21.95 -11.54
C ARG A 670 13.36 21.32 -12.10
N MET A 671 14.30 22.17 -12.50
CA MET A 671 15.67 21.81 -12.87
C MET A 671 16.61 22.33 -11.79
N TYR A 672 17.46 21.47 -11.25
CA TYR A 672 18.59 21.85 -10.41
C TYR A 672 19.86 21.93 -11.27
N PHE A 673 20.69 22.90 -10.97
CA PHE A 673 21.90 23.18 -11.72
C PHE A 673 22.88 23.99 -10.87
N ALA A 674 24.18 23.75 -11.01
CA ALA A 674 25.22 24.50 -10.36
C ALA A 674 26.23 25.01 -11.39
N ASP A 675 26.61 26.28 -11.26
CA ASP A 675 27.89 26.76 -11.75
C ASP A 675 28.86 26.73 -10.57
N THR A 676 29.80 25.78 -10.57
CA THR A 676 30.61 25.43 -9.39
C THR A 676 31.32 26.64 -8.76
N ARG A 677 31.62 27.68 -9.53
CA ARG A 677 32.25 28.93 -9.05
C ARG A 677 31.45 29.63 -7.97
N GLY A 678 30.13 29.58 -8.07
CA GLY A 678 29.23 30.26 -7.16
C GLY A 678 29.05 29.54 -5.83
N LYS A 679 29.47 28.27 -5.72
CA LYS A 679 29.11 27.34 -4.63
C LYS A 679 27.60 27.16 -4.39
N ASP A 680 26.77 27.74 -5.24
CA ASP A 680 25.33 27.68 -5.18
C ASP A 680 24.83 26.58 -6.11
N VAL A 681 23.91 25.77 -5.60
CA VAL A 681 22.97 25.00 -6.42
C VAL A 681 21.75 25.88 -6.63
N VAL A 682 21.39 26.08 -7.88
CA VAL A 682 20.27 26.92 -8.34
C VAL A 682 19.13 26.01 -8.79
N ALA A 683 17.91 26.33 -8.35
CA ALA A 683 16.69 25.74 -8.88
C ALA A 683 16.07 26.69 -9.91
N TYR A 684 15.63 26.13 -11.03
CA TYR A 684 14.85 26.79 -12.07
C TYR A 684 13.44 26.20 -12.08
N ASP A 685 12.43 27.02 -12.36
CA ASP A 685 11.16 26.51 -12.86
C ASP A 685 11.40 25.96 -14.26
N TYR A 686 11.03 24.72 -14.49
CA TYR A 686 11.29 24.01 -15.73
C TYR A 686 9.96 23.68 -16.42
N ASP A 687 9.74 24.30 -17.58
CA ASP A 687 8.57 24.02 -18.39
C ASP A 687 8.72 22.63 -19.02
N THR A 688 7.93 21.65 -18.59
CA THR A 688 8.03 20.29 -19.09
C THR A 688 7.66 20.18 -20.57
N ALA A 689 6.76 21.04 -21.07
CA ALA A 689 6.35 21.03 -22.47
C ALA A 689 7.48 21.56 -23.36
N THR A 690 8.05 22.72 -23.01
CA THR A 690 9.06 23.36 -23.86
C THR A 690 10.48 22.97 -23.50
N GLY A 691 10.77 22.55 -22.27
CA GLY A 691 12.11 22.24 -21.73
C GLY A 691 12.95 23.47 -21.42
N THR A 692 12.27 24.57 -21.16
CA THR A 692 12.92 25.87 -20.95
C THR A 692 13.02 26.12 -19.45
N PRO A 693 14.24 26.33 -18.91
CA PRO A 693 14.42 26.77 -17.53
C PRO A 693 14.11 28.26 -17.40
N SER A 694 13.52 28.65 -16.28
CA SER A 694 13.16 30.03 -15.95
C SER A 694 13.20 30.28 -14.44
N ASN A 695 13.08 31.54 -14.01
CA ASN A 695 12.98 31.93 -12.60
C ASN A 695 14.07 31.32 -11.67
N PRO A 696 15.37 31.52 -11.99
CA PRO A 696 16.46 30.98 -11.18
C PRO A 696 16.40 31.50 -9.75
N ARG A 697 16.57 30.58 -8.79
CA ARG A 697 16.66 30.88 -7.36
C ARG A 697 17.74 30.03 -6.72
N VAL A 698 18.54 30.62 -5.85
CA VAL A 698 19.48 29.86 -5.02
C VAL A 698 18.65 28.87 -4.20
N PHE A 699 18.92 27.59 -4.39
CA PHE A 699 18.27 26.49 -3.69
C PHE A 699 19.09 26.08 -2.48
N ALA A 700 20.41 25.96 -2.66
CA ALA A 700 21.35 25.64 -1.61
C ALA A 700 22.70 26.31 -1.85
N THR A 701 23.40 26.67 -0.78
CA THR A 701 24.77 27.18 -0.82
C THR A 701 25.68 26.25 -0.02
N LEU A 702 26.82 25.87 -0.59
CA LEU A 702 27.85 25.12 0.13
C LEU A 702 28.76 26.05 0.95
N GLY A 703 28.99 25.67 2.19
CA GLY A 703 29.79 26.45 3.15
C GLY A 703 31.29 26.38 2.91
N ASP A 704 32.03 27.08 3.77
CA ASP A 704 33.49 27.02 3.75
C ASP A 704 33.99 25.67 4.25
N GLY A 705 34.89 25.04 3.47
CA GLY A 705 35.40 23.69 3.74
C GLY A 705 34.51 22.56 3.23
N GLU A 706 33.34 22.84 2.66
CA GLU A 706 32.44 21.83 2.07
C GLU A 706 32.76 21.53 0.60
N GLY A 707 33.85 22.05 0.04
CA GLY A 707 34.17 21.87 -1.39
C GLY A 707 33.28 22.68 -2.33
N GLY A 708 33.24 22.26 -3.61
CA GLY A 708 32.36 22.82 -4.64
C GLY A 708 31.25 21.84 -5.02
N PRO A 709 30.05 22.32 -5.40
CA PRO A 709 28.98 21.46 -5.87
C PRO A 709 29.36 20.83 -7.21
N ASP A 710 29.14 19.53 -7.31
CA ASP A 710 29.49 18.73 -8.48
C ASP A 710 28.25 17.92 -8.94
N GLY A 711 28.42 16.72 -9.51
CA GLY A 711 27.32 15.87 -9.96
C GLY A 711 26.19 15.67 -8.93
N SER A 712 24.95 15.54 -9.40
CA SER A 712 23.79 15.41 -8.51
C SER A 712 22.73 14.48 -9.05
N THR A 713 21.92 13.94 -8.13
CA THR A 713 20.74 13.14 -8.47
C THR A 713 19.59 13.48 -7.52
N VAL A 714 18.37 13.13 -7.89
CA VAL A 714 17.18 13.40 -7.09
C VAL A 714 16.53 12.07 -6.71
N ASP A 715 16.13 11.91 -5.46
CA ASP A 715 15.37 10.75 -5.01
C ASP A 715 13.86 10.89 -5.27
N ALA A 716 13.11 9.81 -5.06
CA ALA A 716 11.68 9.76 -5.29
C ALA A 716 10.87 10.73 -4.41
N GLU A 717 11.42 11.16 -3.26
CA GLU A 717 10.81 12.14 -2.37
C GLU A 717 11.10 13.59 -2.79
N GLY A 718 11.93 13.78 -3.82
CA GLY A 718 12.35 15.09 -4.32
C GLY A 718 13.58 15.65 -3.61
N GLY A 719 14.25 14.86 -2.77
CA GLY A 719 15.52 15.22 -2.16
C GLY A 719 16.65 15.23 -3.18
N LEU A 720 17.39 16.33 -3.25
CA LEU A 720 18.56 16.51 -4.11
C LEU A 720 19.81 16.01 -3.38
N TRP A 721 20.45 14.98 -3.92
CA TRP A 721 21.76 14.50 -3.49
C TRP A 721 22.85 15.19 -4.30
N ASN A 722 23.69 15.97 -3.63
CA ASN A 722 24.77 16.73 -4.26
C ASN A 722 26.13 16.24 -3.74
N THR A 723 27.04 15.89 -4.67
CA THR A 723 28.43 15.56 -4.36
C THR A 723 29.26 16.82 -4.16
N GLN A 724 30.32 16.69 -3.35
CA GLN A 724 31.15 17.81 -2.94
C GLN A 724 32.62 17.58 -3.31
N PHE A 725 33.07 18.22 -4.39
CA PHE A 725 34.45 18.11 -4.84
C PHE A 725 35.40 18.82 -3.85
N GLY A 726 36.31 18.06 -3.25
CA GLY A 726 37.19 18.52 -2.19
C GLY A 726 36.55 18.55 -0.78
N GLY A 727 35.25 18.22 -0.66
CA GLY A 727 34.49 18.24 0.59
C GLY A 727 34.35 16.87 1.27
N GLY A 728 34.63 15.76 0.56
CA GLY A 728 34.59 14.41 1.11
C GLY A 728 33.21 13.93 1.57
N ALA A 729 32.13 14.54 1.09
CA ALA A 729 30.77 14.10 1.36
C ALA A 729 29.79 14.26 0.18
N VAL A 730 28.68 13.52 0.26
CA VAL A 730 27.45 13.78 -0.49
C VAL A 730 26.42 14.29 0.50
N GLN A 731 25.71 15.37 0.20
CA GLN A 731 24.66 15.91 1.06
C GLN A 731 23.30 15.84 0.37
N ARG A 732 22.28 15.48 1.13
CA ARG A 732 20.89 15.52 0.70
C ARG A 732 20.25 16.84 1.11
N PHE A 733 19.63 17.51 0.16
CA PHE A 733 18.86 18.73 0.32
C PHE A 733 17.39 18.42 0.02
N LEU A 734 16.51 18.60 1.00
CA LEU A 734 15.06 18.45 0.85
C LEU A 734 14.49 19.52 -0.10
N PRO A 735 13.27 19.34 -0.66
CA PRO A 735 12.66 20.28 -1.61
C PRO A 735 12.51 21.74 -1.14
N ASP A 736 12.66 21.99 0.17
CA ASP A 736 12.67 23.33 0.77
C ASP A 736 14.08 23.93 0.95
N GLY A 737 15.13 23.21 0.53
CA GLY A 737 16.54 23.58 0.64
C GLY A 737 17.20 23.19 1.96
N SER A 738 16.47 22.62 2.92
CA SER A 738 17.04 22.13 4.17
C SER A 738 17.83 20.84 3.97
N ARG A 739 18.84 20.59 4.82
CA ARG A 739 19.68 19.39 4.75
C ARG A 739 19.26 18.41 5.82
N ASP A 740 19.12 17.14 5.47
CA ASP A 740 18.70 16.09 6.39
C ASP A 740 19.64 14.88 6.39
N MET A 741 20.45 14.66 5.33
CA MET A 741 21.39 13.54 5.27
C MET A 741 22.77 13.94 4.72
N ARG A 742 23.80 13.27 5.21
CA ARG A 742 25.18 13.35 4.73
C ARG A 742 25.77 11.95 4.60
N VAL A 743 26.41 11.67 3.47
CA VAL A 743 27.18 10.45 3.24
C VAL A 743 28.65 10.82 3.20
N THR A 744 29.43 10.28 4.13
CA THR A 744 30.87 10.51 4.25
C THR A 744 31.67 9.47 3.47
N LEU A 745 32.75 9.91 2.82
CA LEU A 745 33.70 9.04 2.12
C LEU A 745 35.12 9.27 2.67
N PRO A 746 35.99 8.23 2.63
CA PRO A 746 37.38 8.35 3.07
C PRO A 746 38.30 9.07 2.05
N VAL A 747 37.73 9.80 1.09
CA VAL A 747 38.44 10.51 0.01
C VAL A 747 37.80 11.88 -0.22
N PRO A 748 38.59 12.92 -0.57
CA PRO A 748 38.09 14.30 -0.63
C PRO A 748 37.35 14.64 -1.94
N ASN A 749 37.77 14.09 -3.08
CA ASN A 749 37.29 14.49 -4.40
C ASN A 749 36.14 13.58 -4.84
N ILE A 750 34.93 13.92 -4.40
CA ILE A 750 33.68 13.24 -4.80
C ILE A 750 33.07 14.01 -5.96
N THR A 751 32.75 13.30 -7.02
CA THR A 751 32.49 13.88 -8.34
C THR A 751 31.02 13.78 -8.73
N CYS A 752 30.49 12.56 -8.86
CA CYS A 752 29.08 12.37 -9.23
C CYS A 752 28.42 11.21 -8.48
N CYS A 753 27.09 11.22 -8.38
CA CYS A 753 26.32 10.16 -7.75
C CYS A 753 25.04 9.81 -8.52
N ALA A 754 24.57 8.57 -8.37
CA ALA A 754 23.31 8.08 -8.94
C ALA A 754 22.66 7.07 -8.00
N ILE A 755 21.34 7.11 -7.87
CA ILE A 755 20.59 6.11 -7.10
C ILE A 755 20.15 4.98 -8.03
N GLY A 756 20.38 3.73 -7.62
CA GLY A 756 20.08 2.54 -8.39
C GLY A 756 20.00 1.27 -7.55
N GLY A 757 20.38 0.15 -8.16
CA GLY A 757 20.28 -1.20 -7.59
C GLY A 757 18.94 -1.85 -7.89
N ALA A 758 18.83 -3.16 -7.65
CA ALA A 758 17.60 -3.92 -7.94
C ALA A 758 16.37 -3.39 -7.18
N LYS A 759 16.60 -2.75 -6.03
CA LYS A 759 15.57 -2.11 -5.18
C LYS A 759 15.47 -0.60 -5.35
N MET A 760 16.26 -0.01 -6.24
CA MET A 760 16.37 1.45 -6.43
C MET A 760 16.66 2.21 -5.13
N ASN A 761 17.38 1.64 -4.17
CA ASN A 761 17.66 2.29 -2.87
C ASN A 761 19.15 2.34 -2.55
N ARG A 762 20.02 2.27 -3.55
CA ARG A 762 21.48 2.29 -3.35
C ARG A 762 22.10 3.48 -4.06
N LEU A 763 22.79 4.34 -3.32
CA LEU A 763 23.52 5.47 -3.88
C LEU A 763 24.90 5.00 -4.31
N PHE A 764 25.16 5.06 -5.61
CA PHE A 764 26.49 4.86 -6.19
C PHE A 764 27.20 6.19 -6.33
N ILE A 765 28.49 6.22 -6.03
CA ILE A 765 29.26 7.46 -5.90
C ILE A 765 30.62 7.27 -6.58
N THR A 766 30.90 8.11 -7.56
CA THR A 766 32.20 8.21 -8.22
C THR A 766 33.11 9.20 -7.50
N THR A 767 34.42 8.99 -7.61
CA THR A 767 35.46 9.85 -7.03
C THR A 767 36.59 10.05 -8.02
N ALA A 768 37.47 11.01 -7.77
CA ALA A 768 38.57 11.36 -8.66
C ALA A 768 39.94 11.38 -7.98
N ARG A 769 40.99 11.17 -8.80
CA ARG A 769 42.39 11.43 -8.46
C ARG A 769 42.89 12.78 -8.98
N LEU A 770 42.10 13.43 -9.83
CA LEU A 770 42.40 14.71 -10.44
C LEU A 770 42.81 15.74 -9.38
N GLY A 771 43.92 16.43 -9.63
CA GLY A 771 44.44 17.48 -8.76
C GLY A 771 45.06 16.99 -7.44
N MET A 772 45.22 15.68 -7.24
CA MET A 772 45.86 15.12 -6.05
C MET A 772 47.36 14.87 -6.27
N GLU A 773 48.19 15.52 -5.46
CA GLU A 773 49.63 15.28 -5.42
C GLU A 773 49.97 13.88 -4.87
N PRO A 774 51.17 13.33 -5.14
CA PRO A 774 51.58 11.99 -4.70
C PRO A 774 51.35 11.71 -3.20
N ASP A 775 51.65 12.69 -2.33
CA ASP A 775 51.44 12.57 -0.89
C ASP A 775 49.95 12.51 -0.50
N ALA A 776 49.09 13.21 -1.23
CA ALA A 776 47.63 13.19 -1.02
C ALA A 776 47.04 11.85 -1.48
N LEU A 777 47.51 11.32 -2.62
CA LEU A 777 47.14 9.98 -3.10
C LEU A 777 47.58 8.88 -2.13
N GLN A 778 48.71 9.05 -1.44
CA GLN A 778 49.14 8.12 -0.41
C GLN A 778 48.23 8.15 0.83
N LYS A 779 47.70 9.33 1.19
CA LYS A 779 46.76 9.52 2.32
C LYS A 779 45.34 9.07 2.00
N SER A 780 44.95 9.12 0.73
CA SER A 780 43.64 8.73 0.23
C SER A 780 43.79 7.65 -0.86
N PRO A 781 44.25 6.43 -0.50
CA PRO A 781 44.61 5.40 -1.48
C PRO A 781 43.42 4.91 -2.32
N LEU A 782 42.19 5.12 -1.83
CA LEU A 782 40.94 4.75 -2.49
C LEU A 782 40.40 5.83 -3.45
N ALA A 783 41.13 6.93 -3.65
CA ALA A 783 40.73 7.99 -4.58
C ALA A 783 40.62 7.43 -6.01
N GLY A 784 39.59 7.83 -6.75
CA GLY A 784 39.27 7.27 -8.06
C GLY A 784 38.47 5.97 -7.99
N GLY A 785 37.98 5.56 -6.82
CA GLY A 785 37.13 4.38 -6.65
C GLY A 785 35.65 4.66 -6.84
N LEU A 786 34.89 3.59 -7.08
CA LEU A 786 33.43 3.57 -7.03
C LEU A 786 32.97 3.10 -5.64
N PHE A 787 32.13 3.90 -5.01
CA PHE A 787 31.58 3.65 -3.69
C PHE A 787 30.06 3.44 -3.77
N ALA A 788 29.51 2.78 -2.76
CA ALA A 788 28.07 2.69 -2.59
C ALA A 788 27.63 2.66 -1.12
N VAL A 789 26.40 3.14 -0.89
CA VAL A 789 25.69 3.07 0.40
C VAL A 789 24.22 2.79 0.16
N ASP A 790 23.61 1.98 1.03
CA ASP A 790 22.16 1.78 1.00
C ASP A 790 21.47 2.99 1.63
N LEU A 791 20.47 3.50 0.95
CA LEU A 791 19.69 4.66 1.35
C LEU A 791 18.38 4.23 2.01
N PRO A 792 17.87 5.04 2.96
CA PRO A 792 16.52 4.91 3.51
C PRO A 792 15.44 5.43 2.54
N VAL A 793 15.83 6.01 1.40
CA VAL A 793 14.96 6.52 0.35
C VAL A 793 15.23 5.79 -0.96
N THR A 794 14.26 5.81 -1.87
CA THR A 794 14.44 5.22 -3.21
C THR A 794 14.74 6.30 -4.24
N GLY A 795 15.53 5.95 -5.23
CA GLY A 795 15.70 6.71 -6.45
C GLY A 795 14.51 6.54 -7.38
N ILE A 796 14.69 7.11 -8.56
CA ILE A 796 13.73 7.20 -9.64
C ILE A 796 14.47 6.82 -10.91
N ASP A 797 13.79 6.11 -11.80
CA ASP A 797 14.36 5.81 -13.11
C ASP A 797 14.67 7.14 -13.83
N ALA A 798 15.92 7.29 -14.29
CA ALA A 798 16.36 8.44 -15.08
C ALA A 798 15.65 8.50 -16.44
N GLY A 799 14.98 7.42 -16.83
CA GLY A 799 14.30 7.30 -18.11
C GLY A 799 15.28 7.11 -19.26
N THR A 800 14.77 7.19 -20.48
CA THR A 800 15.56 7.06 -21.71
C THR A 800 15.42 8.30 -22.58
N TYR A 801 16.48 8.62 -23.31
CA TYR A 801 16.46 9.62 -24.36
C TYR A 801 15.54 9.14 -25.48
N LYS A 802 14.57 9.97 -25.87
CA LYS A 802 13.60 9.64 -26.91
C LYS A 802 14.10 10.12 -28.28
N LEU A 803 14.25 9.16 -29.20
CA LEU A 803 14.63 9.41 -30.59
C LEU A 803 13.54 10.16 -31.38
#